data_AF-A0A838U6T7-F1
#
_entry.id   AF-A0A838U6T7-F1
#
_cell.length_a   1.000
_cell.length_b   1.000
_cell.length_c   1.000
_cell.angle_alpha   90.00
_cell.angle_beta   90.00
_cell.angle_gamma   90.00
#
_symmetry.space_group_name_H-M   'P 1'
#
loop_
_entity.id
_entity.type
_entity.pdbx_description
1 polymer ?
#
loop_
_entity_poly.entity_id
_entity_poly.type
_entity_poly.pdbx_seq_one_letter_code
_entity_poly.pdbx_strand_id
1 'polypeptide(L)'
;MALLEDPPARRVDEEADSWRSVFEASDPVGAAVALGQGHAAPGAFTLRLALAEARDLQAQAKGDGGYRASWPRVLELVRQHPDAEALQSTAARLIMDDGDTRRAMACWIGVHHRFPGAPEPFRMHVRMTLREHGEAAAERLVRERFADPAKVEDEPGLLALAFGHEELGRTDEAEEAFLRLTRLFPHARTGWRQLARLQEARGGLLSAQRTMGEALAVCGGEDFAASHARLSREVSALENLAPHASLDDSPASVRALEVIVADVLADRGARRLDRRHYLGSTLLVSGSLGSGGAERQLVTTVLSLNQAMQEGRRVAGYDMAGPVGVACRSLNAKRGYDFFLQTLTASGVAVTEYNRLERFGGHGRLSRAWPFRHAIDFLPLRMKEGVTQLVDHLRHAAPDVVHIWQDGMVFAAGLAALMADVPRIVLSVRTLPPTDRVNRWRLELEPIYRALLGAPGVVMTANSTLAARRYEEWLGIAKGSVPVIHNGVEPLSPAAAPGDEDAWAEFNQRTAGADFTLCGVMRLDHNKRPLEWLSAAEHLHRRHPGARFVIVGDGALRQEAQEYAARRGLSDRVLFTGLSGSVGYWLAHADALMLLSRYEGMPNVLIEAQLAATPVITTPAGGAAETLIAGETGSLLASSEKPDLEEAADCVMRLVEAGPDGRRRMGEAARAWAERSFSVETMLERTVDVFMAPYDAPMLPAG
;
A
#
# COMPACT_ATOMS: atom_id res chain seq x y z
N MET A 1 30.13 22.04 13.32
CA MET A 1 29.48 23.24 12.75
C MET A 1 30.13 23.53 11.40
N ALA A 2 29.42 23.24 10.30
CA ALA A 2 29.88 23.09 8.91
C ALA A 2 30.47 21.69 8.59
N LEU A 3 29.57 20.74 8.26
CA LEU A 3 29.72 19.58 7.35
C LEU A 3 28.48 18.66 7.48
N LEU A 4 27.29 19.27 7.41
CA LEU A 4 26.00 18.58 7.25
C LEU A 4 25.32 19.19 6.03
N GLU A 5 25.91 18.97 4.85
CA GLU A 5 25.22 19.18 3.59
C GLU A 5 24.84 17.80 3.04
N ASP A 6 23.53 17.61 2.88
CA ASP A 6 22.86 16.41 2.42
C ASP A 6 23.24 16.13 0.94
N PRO A 7 24.00 15.07 0.62
CA PRO A 7 24.52 14.84 -0.73
C PRO A 7 23.51 14.41 -1.83
N PRO A 8 22.26 13.94 -1.56
CA PRO A 8 21.30 13.66 -2.63
C PRO A 8 20.56 14.91 -3.14
N ALA A 9 20.47 16.00 -2.36
CA ALA A 9 19.80 17.24 -2.78
C ALA A 9 20.54 17.94 -3.94
N ARG A 10 21.88 17.98 -3.91
CA ARG A 10 22.69 18.66 -4.95
C ARG A 10 22.52 18.07 -6.36
N ARG A 11 22.31 16.76 -6.52
CA ARG A 11 22.32 16.11 -7.85
C ARG A 11 21.01 16.23 -8.62
N VAL A 12 19.87 16.30 -7.93
CA VAL A 12 18.56 16.54 -8.59
C VAL A 12 18.46 18.00 -8.98
N ASP A 13 18.96 18.92 -8.15
CA ASP A 13 19.08 20.33 -8.51
C ASP A 13 20.08 20.54 -9.66
N GLU A 14 21.21 19.83 -9.69
CA GLU A 14 22.17 19.84 -10.83
C GLU A 14 21.55 19.24 -12.13
N GLU A 15 20.77 18.15 -12.05
CA GLU A 15 20.02 17.63 -13.21
C GLU A 15 18.88 18.56 -13.62
N ALA A 16 18.20 19.21 -12.66
CA ALA A 16 17.21 20.24 -12.94
C ALA A 16 17.86 21.44 -13.63
N ASP A 17 19.07 21.83 -13.26
CA ASP A 17 19.87 22.86 -13.94
C ASP A 17 20.22 22.43 -15.39
N SER A 18 20.55 21.16 -15.61
CA SER A 18 20.74 20.63 -16.97
C SER A 18 19.46 20.70 -17.80
N TRP A 19 18.28 20.43 -17.21
CA TRP A 19 17.00 20.53 -17.92
C TRP A 19 16.52 21.97 -18.07
N ARG A 20 16.85 22.87 -17.13
CA ARG A 20 16.64 24.31 -17.28
C ARG A 20 17.21 24.78 -18.62
N SER A 21 18.43 24.39 -18.97
CA SER A 21 19.03 24.74 -20.26
C SER A 21 18.22 24.29 -21.49
N VAL A 22 17.54 23.13 -21.41
CA VAL A 22 16.67 22.60 -22.48
C VAL A 22 15.38 23.43 -22.60
N PHE A 23 14.89 23.96 -21.48
CA PHE A 23 13.69 24.78 -21.37
C PHE A 23 13.97 26.30 -21.47
N GLU A 24 15.23 26.72 -21.50
CA GLU A 24 15.69 28.12 -21.51
C GLU A 24 16.20 28.62 -22.88
N ALA A 25 16.57 27.72 -23.80
CA ALA A 25 17.21 28.10 -25.06
C ALA A 25 16.33 29.04 -25.91
N SER A 26 16.71 30.31 -25.93
CA SER A 26 16.24 31.33 -26.86
C SER A 26 17.39 31.63 -27.82
N ASP A 27 17.25 31.26 -29.09
CA ASP A 27 18.09 31.84 -30.15
C ASP A 27 17.21 32.62 -31.12
N PRO A 28 16.95 33.91 -30.86
CA PRO A 28 16.37 34.80 -31.85
C PRO A 28 17.49 35.31 -32.76
N VAL A 29 17.20 35.41 -34.06
CA VAL A 29 18.03 36.00 -35.14
C VAL A 29 18.88 34.99 -35.91
N GLY A 30 18.22 34.23 -36.78
CA GLY A 30 18.89 33.43 -37.80
C GLY A 30 18.10 33.11 -39.06
N ALA A 31 16.89 33.62 -39.28
CA ALA A 31 16.16 33.38 -40.54
C ALA A 31 14.88 34.25 -40.69
N ALA A 32 15.01 35.55 -40.93
CA ALA A 32 13.87 36.34 -41.40
C ALA A 32 14.32 37.61 -42.13
N VAL A 33 14.96 37.43 -43.30
CA VAL A 33 14.93 38.45 -44.36
C VAL A 33 14.17 37.83 -45.52
N ALA A 34 12.85 38.03 -45.54
CA ALA A 34 12.05 38.26 -46.75
C ALA A 34 10.55 38.26 -46.41
N LEU A 35 9.87 39.29 -46.92
CA LEU A 35 8.43 39.45 -47.10
C LEU A 35 7.64 39.98 -45.90
N GLY A 36 7.09 41.19 -46.10
CA GLY A 36 6.26 41.90 -45.16
C GLY A 36 4.76 41.86 -45.46
N GLN A 37 4.10 42.76 -44.75
CA GLN A 37 2.70 43.18 -44.77
C GLN A 37 1.73 42.37 -43.90
N GLY A 38 1.09 43.12 -43.00
CA GLY A 38 0.56 42.62 -41.74
C GLY A 38 -0.82 42.00 -41.81
N HIS A 39 -1.06 41.10 -40.86
CA HIS A 39 -2.33 40.60 -40.33
C HIS A 39 -2.05 40.18 -38.86
N ALA A 40 -3.09 40.06 -38.03
CA ALA A 40 -3.08 39.83 -36.58
C ALA A 40 -1.87 39.04 -35.98
N ALA A 41 -1.42 39.47 -34.79
CA ALA A 41 -0.24 38.96 -34.07
C ALA A 41 0.04 37.44 -34.27
N PRO A 42 1.05 37.06 -35.08
CA PRO A 42 1.31 35.68 -35.51
C PRO A 42 1.60 34.68 -34.37
N GLY A 43 2.11 35.14 -33.23
CA GLY A 43 2.60 34.26 -32.15
C GLY A 43 1.52 33.45 -31.42
N ALA A 44 0.32 34.00 -31.23
CA ALA A 44 -0.73 33.34 -30.44
C ALA A 44 -1.43 32.18 -31.20
N PHE A 45 -1.53 32.29 -32.53
CA PHE A 45 -2.08 31.25 -33.38
C PHE A 45 -1.10 30.07 -33.50
N THR A 46 0.18 30.36 -33.71
CA THR A 46 1.26 29.36 -33.77
C THR A 46 1.38 28.58 -32.46
N LEU A 47 1.33 29.24 -31.29
CA LEU A 47 1.37 28.57 -30.00
C LEU A 47 0.16 27.63 -29.76
N ARG A 48 -1.04 28.02 -30.19
CA ARG A 48 -2.23 27.16 -30.07
C ARG A 48 -2.09 25.88 -30.89
N LEU A 49 -1.52 25.97 -32.09
CA LEU A 49 -1.24 24.82 -32.94
C LEU A 49 -0.15 23.93 -32.31
N ALA A 50 0.93 24.51 -31.79
CA ALA A 50 1.99 23.77 -31.10
C ALA A 50 1.47 23.02 -29.86
N LEU A 51 0.60 23.65 -29.07
CA LEU A 51 -0.04 23.01 -27.92
C LEU A 51 -1.00 21.88 -28.32
N ALA A 52 -1.74 22.05 -29.42
CA ALA A 52 -2.61 20.99 -29.94
C ALA A 52 -1.77 19.78 -30.40
N GLU A 53 -0.71 20.03 -31.19
CA GLU A 53 0.20 19.00 -31.67
C GLU A 53 0.86 18.23 -30.52
N ALA A 54 1.36 18.93 -29.50
CA ALA A 54 1.98 18.29 -28.35
C ALA A 54 0.99 17.41 -27.56
N ARG A 55 -0.27 17.83 -27.44
CA ARG A 55 -1.33 17.04 -26.79
C ARG A 55 -1.72 15.81 -27.61
N ASP A 56 -1.79 15.93 -28.93
CA ASP A 56 -2.09 14.82 -29.82
C ASP A 56 -0.97 13.77 -29.79
N LEU A 57 0.29 14.21 -29.80
CA LEU A 57 1.45 13.33 -29.65
C LEU A 57 1.47 12.59 -28.31
N GLN A 58 1.07 13.26 -27.23
CA GLN A 58 0.92 12.62 -25.92
C GLN A 58 -0.23 11.60 -25.92
N ALA A 59 -1.38 11.95 -26.48
CA ALA A 59 -2.53 11.05 -26.54
C ALA A 59 -2.25 9.81 -27.40
N GLN A 60 -1.56 9.97 -28.52
CA GLN A 60 -1.13 8.88 -29.40
C GLN A 60 -0.15 7.96 -28.67
N ALA A 61 0.90 8.51 -28.07
CA ALA A 61 1.88 7.75 -27.29
C ALA A 61 1.23 6.94 -26.15
N LYS A 62 0.17 7.50 -25.54
CA LYS A 62 -0.61 6.80 -24.51
C LYS A 62 -1.40 5.60 -25.06
N GLY A 63 -1.80 5.65 -26.32
CA GLY A 63 -2.52 4.58 -27.00
C GLY A 63 -1.62 3.44 -27.47
N ASP A 64 -0.42 3.76 -27.98
CA ASP A 64 0.48 2.78 -28.61
C ASP A 64 1.74 2.43 -27.78
N GLY A 65 1.99 3.12 -26.66
CA GLY A 65 3.17 2.96 -25.83
C GLY A 65 4.44 3.61 -26.39
N GLY A 66 4.34 4.41 -27.45
CA GLY A 66 5.43 5.04 -28.20
C GLY A 66 5.99 6.33 -27.58
N TYR A 67 6.05 6.45 -26.26
CA TYR A 67 6.41 7.70 -25.57
C TYR A 67 7.75 8.29 -26.00
N ARG A 68 8.81 7.48 -26.06
CA ARG A 68 10.15 7.93 -26.49
C ARG A 68 10.22 8.43 -27.92
N ALA A 69 9.36 7.91 -28.81
CA ALA A 69 9.31 8.34 -30.20
C ALA A 69 8.72 9.76 -30.32
N SER A 70 7.84 10.15 -29.39
CA SER A 70 7.22 11.48 -29.34
C SER A 70 8.12 12.56 -28.71
N TRP A 71 9.15 12.18 -27.93
CA TRP A 71 10.01 13.13 -27.22
C TRP A 71 10.69 14.17 -28.12
N PRO A 72 11.37 13.80 -29.23
CA PRO A 72 12.13 14.76 -30.01
C PRO A 72 11.24 15.89 -30.53
N ARG A 73 10.03 15.56 -30.98
CA ARG A 73 9.08 16.52 -31.54
C ARG A 73 8.48 17.43 -30.46
N VAL A 74 8.07 16.87 -29.32
CA VAL A 74 7.54 17.68 -28.21
C VAL A 74 8.61 18.60 -27.63
N LEU A 75 9.86 18.14 -27.50
CA LEU A 75 10.98 18.98 -27.08
C LEU A 75 11.35 20.04 -28.11
N GLU A 76 11.19 19.78 -29.40
CA GLU A 76 11.34 20.80 -30.44
C GLU A 76 10.30 21.91 -30.30
N LEU A 77 9.02 21.55 -30.09
CA LEU A 77 7.95 22.52 -29.85
C LEU A 77 8.24 23.37 -28.61
N VAL A 78 8.73 22.75 -27.52
CA VAL A 78 9.18 23.46 -26.31
C VAL A 78 10.28 24.48 -26.63
N ARG A 79 11.28 24.13 -27.43
CA ARG A 79 12.35 25.07 -27.84
C ARG A 79 11.85 26.20 -28.72
N GLN A 80 10.83 25.95 -29.54
CA GLN A 80 10.19 26.98 -30.37
C GLN A 80 9.33 27.95 -29.54
N HIS A 81 8.84 27.50 -28.39
CA HIS A 81 8.00 28.28 -27.49
C HIS A 81 8.45 28.14 -26.03
N PRO A 82 9.66 28.62 -25.68
CA PRO A 82 10.25 28.42 -24.35
C PRO A 82 9.46 29.12 -23.24
N ASP A 83 8.67 30.15 -23.57
CA ASP A 83 7.83 30.86 -22.57
C ASP A 83 6.43 30.27 -22.40
N ALA A 84 6.13 29.16 -23.08
CA ALA A 84 4.84 28.48 -22.97
C ALA A 84 4.87 27.41 -21.87
N GLU A 85 4.49 27.80 -20.64
CA GLU A 85 4.37 26.88 -19.49
C GLU A 85 3.60 25.59 -19.85
N ALA A 86 2.43 25.71 -20.46
CA ALA A 86 1.59 24.57 -20.79
C ALA A 86 2.26 23.54 -21.72
N LEU A 87 3.19 24.00 -22.57
CA LEU A 87 3.94 23.14 -23.49
C LEU A 87 5.04 22.41 -22.73
N GLN A 88 5.73 23.09 -21.81
CA GLN A 88 6.72 22.47 -20.93
C GLN A 88 6.08 21.44 -19.99
N SER A 89 4.93 21.77 -19.40
CA SER A 89 4.13 20.85 -18.57
C SER A 89 3.65 19.64 -19.36
N THR A 90 3.31 19.81 -20.65
CA THR A 90 2.97 18.68 -21.54
C THR A 90 4.18 17.77 -21.78
N ALA A 91 5.37 18.33 -22.01
CA ALA A 91 6.61 17.57 -22.15
C ALA A 91 6.96 16.80 -20.87
N ALA A 92 6.89 17.45 -19.71
CA ALA A 92 7.15 16.83 -18.41
C ALA A 92 6.18 15.67 -18.13
N ARG A 93 4.90 15.81 -18.53
CA ARG A 93 3.90 14.73 -18.40
C ARG A 93 4.18 13.57 -19.35
N LEU A 94 4.58 13.84 -20.59
CA LEU A 94 4.96 12.79 -21.54
C LEU A 94 6.14 11.95 -21.03
N ILE A 95 7.16 12.59 -20.43
CA ILE A 95 8.31 11.90 -19.84
C ILE A 95 7.88 11.07 -18.61
N MET A 96 6.94 11.59 -17.81
CA MET A 96 6.36 10.85 -16.70
C MET A 96 5.62 9.60 -17.17
N ASP A 97 4.83 9.71 -18.24
CA ASP A 97 4.07 8.61 -18.82
C ASP A 97 4.99 7.52 -19.43
N ASP A 98 6.22 7.87 -19.86
CA ASP A 98 7.28 6.91 -20.27
C ASP A 98 7.83 6.05 -19.11
N GLY A 99 7.50 6.40 -17.86
CA GLY A 99 7.99 5.71 -16.67
C GLY A 99 9.37 6.17 -16.18
N ASP A 100 10.01 7.13 -16.87
CA ASP A 100 11.27 7.74 -16.45
C ASP A 100 11.04 8.78 -15.34
N THR A 101 10.77 8.26 -14.14
CA THR A 101 10.35 9.06 -12.98
C THR A 101 11.38 10.13 -12.61
N ARG A 102 12.68 9.79 -12.62
CA ARG A 102 13.75 10.72 -12.23
C ARG A 102 13.85 11.89 -13.20
N ARG A 103 13.83 11.62 -14.49
CA ARG A 103 13.85 12.66 -15.52
C ARG A 103 12.57 13.51 -15.47
N ALA A 104 11.42 12.88 -15.30
CA ALA A 104 10.15 13.59 -15.14
C ALA A 104 10.18 14.54 -13.95
N MET A 105 10.74 14.11 -12.81
CA MET A 105 10.93 14.95 -11.63
C MET A 105 11.81 16.16 -11.93
N ALA A 106 12.99 15.96 -12.52
CA ALA A 106 13.88 17.07 -12.88
C ALA A 106 13.19 18.06 -13.84
N CYS A 107 12.42 17.57 -14.81
CA CYS A 107 11.63 18.41 -15.70
C CYS A 107 10.60 19.23 -14.92
N TRP A 108 9.75 18.61 -14.08
CA TRP A 108 8.72 19.34 -13.32
C TRP A 108 9.30 20.40 -12.38
N ILE A 109 10.42 20.10 -11.72
CA ILE A 109 11.15 21.07 -10.88
C ILE A 109 11.68 22.22 -11.74
N GLY A 110 12.26 21.93 -12.91
CA GLY A 110 12.70 22.93 -13.88
C GLY A 110 11.56 23.84 -14.36
N VAL A 111 10.41 23.28 -14.73
CA VAL A 111 9.22 24.04 -15.15
C VAL A 111 8.73 24.94 -14.01
N HIS A 112 8.69 24.44 -12.77
CA HIS A 112 8.27 25.25 -11.63
C HIS A 112 9.26 26.40 -11.34
N HIS A 113 10.57 26.17 -11.41
CA HIS A 113 11.55 27.23 -11.26
C HIS A 113 11.40 28.33 -12.33
N ARG A 114 11.07 27.95 -13.58
CA ARG A 114 10.84 28.89 -14.67
C ARG A 114 9.51 29.64 -14.55
N PHE A 115 8.46 28.93 -14.15
CA PHE A 115 7.12 29.48 -13.99
C PHE A 115 6.67 29.38 -12.53
N PRO A 116 7.28 30.18 -11.63
CA PRO A 116 6.94 30.12 -10.22
C PRO A 116 5.47 30.45 -9.99
N GLY A 117 4.82 31.26 -10.83
CA GLY A 117 3.38 31.55 -10.72
C GLY A 117 2.44 30.40 -11.13
N ALA A 118 2.94 29.32 -11.73
CA ALA A 118 2.09 28.28 -12.31
C ALA A 118 1.65 27.24 -11.26
N PRO A 119 0.34 26.99 -11.08
CA PRO A 119 -0.14 26.08 -10.03
C PRO A 119 0.23 24.61 -10.23
N GLU A 120 0.18 24.11 -11.47
CA GLU A 120 0.45 22.72 -11.77
C GLU A 120 1.93 22.34 -11.59
N PRO A 121 2.90 23.09 -12.14
CA PRO A 121 4.32 22.86 -11.86
C PRO A 121 4.65 22.88 -10.37
N PHE A 122 4.05 23.81 -9.60
CA PHE A 122 4.21 23.85 -8.15
C PHE A 122 3.70 22.59 -7.47
N ARG A 123 2.46 22.17 -7.79
CA ARG A 123 1.88 20.91 -7.31
C ARG A 123 2.81 19.73 -7.55
N MET A 124 3.35 19.65 -8.77
CA MET A 124 4.25 18.56 -9.13
C MET A 124 5.59 18.64 -8.38
N HIS A 125 6.15 19.83 -8.15
CA HIS A 125 7.33 19.98 -7.28
C HIS A 125 7.02 19.45 -5.87
N VAL A 126 5.92 19.88 -5.22
CA VAL A 126 5.53 19.38 -3.88
C VAL A 126 5.39 17.86 -3.86
N ARG A 127 4.69 17.27 -4.84
CA ARG A 127 4.51 15.82 -4.95
C ARG A 127 5.85 15.08 -5.05
N MET A 128 6.77 15.57 -5.86
CA MET A 128 8.08 14.94 -6.06
C MET A 128 8.97 15.09 -4.83
N THR A 129 8.98 16.27 -4.21
CA THR A 129 9.68 16.50 -2.93
C THR A 129 9.15 15.59 -1.84
N LEU A 130 7.83 15.41 -1.76
CA LEU A 130 7.20 14.50 -0.78
C LEU A 130 7.68 13.06 -0.98
N ARG A 131 7.78 12.62 -2.24
CA ARG A 131 8.19 11.27 -2.60
C ARG A 131 9.66 11.01 -2.26
N GLU A 132 10.55 11.94 -2.61
CA GLU A 132 12.01 11.72 -2.52
C GLU A 132 12.61 12.21 -1.19
N HIS A 133 12.13 13.34 -0.67
CA HIS A 133 12.70 14.02 0.49
C HIS A 133 11.79 13.97 1.73
N GLY A 134 10.60 13.39 1.59
CA GLY A 134 9.64 13.20 2.67
C GLY A 134 8.83 14.45 3.00
N GLU A 135 7.90 14.27 3.94
CA GLU A 135 6.87 15.26 4.27
C GLU A 135 7.46 16.58 4.79
N ALA A 136 8.46 16.53 5.67
CA ALA A 136 9.04 17.74 6.24
C ALA A 136 9.69 18.65 5.18
N ALA A 137 10.26 18.07 4.12
CA ALA A 137 10.84 18.84 3.02
C ALA A 137 9.75 19.46 2.14
N ALA A 138 8.72 18.69 1.80
CA ALA A 138 7.58 19.18 1.03
C ALA A 138 6.80 20.28 1.78
N GLU A 139 6.66 20.15 3.11
CA GLU A 139 6.02 21.15 3.96
C GLU A 139 6.84 22.45 4.02
N ARG A 140 8.17 22.35 4.06
CA ARG A 140 9.04 23.54 3.93
C ARG A 140 8.84 24.24 2.59
N LEU A 141 8.81 23.50 1.48
CA LEU A 141 8.59 24.07 0.14
C LEU A 141 7.27 24.86 0.07
N VAL A 142 6.18 24.34 0.64
CA VAL A 142 4.90 25.05 0.71
C VAL A 142 4.99 26.29 1.60
N ARG A 143 5.61 26.20 2.78
CA ARG A 143 5.80 27.33 3.70
C ARG A 143 6.69 28.43 3.14
N GLU A 144 7.74 28.09 2.40
CA GLU A 144 8.65 29.06 1.77
C GLU A 144 7.94 29.88 0.70
N ARG A 145 7.09 29.25 -0.10
CA ARG A 145 6.28 29.93 -1.11
C ARG A 145 5.15 30.76 -0.49
N PHE A 146 4.52 30.23 0.56
CA PHE A 146 3.35 30.83 1.20
C PHE A 146 3.61 31.04 2.69
N ALA A 147 4.53 31.97 3.01
CA ALA A 147 4.88 32.29 4.39
C ALA A 147 3.67 32.81 5.20
N ASP A 148 2.73 33.47 4.52
CA ASP A 148 1.45 33.90 5.09
C ASP A 148 0.31 33.51 4.13
N PRO A 149 -0.26 32.30 4.27
CA PRO A 149 -1.33 31.81 3.40
C PRO A 149 -2.57 32.72 3.39
N ALA A 150 -2.81 33.48 4.47
CA ALA A 150 -3.94 34.40 4.56
C ALA A 150 -3.81 35.58 3.59
N LYS A 151 -2.59 35.98 3.20
CA LYS A 151 -2.33 37.11 2.28
C LYS A 151 -2.37 36.76 0.80
N VAL A 152 -2.57 35.49 0.44
CA VAL A 152 -2.68 35.07 -0.96
C VAL A 152 -4.04 35.51 -1.48
N GLU A 153 -4.05 36.46 -2.43
CA GLU A 153 -5.27 37.08 -2.96
C GLU A 153 -5.42 36.94 -4.48
N ASP A 154 -4.44 36.36 -5.18
CA ASP A 154 -4.50 36.11 -6.63
C ASP A 154 -4.96 34.66 -6.95
N GLU A 155 -5.64 34.49 -8.09
CA GLU A 155 -6.20 33.20 -8.51
C GLU A 155 -5.13 32.09 -8.67
N PRO A 156 -4.01 32.29 -9.38
CA PRO A 156 -2.96 31.28 -9.49
C PRO A 156 -2.31 30.93 -8.15
N GLY A 157 -2.09 31.92 -7.29
CA GLY A 157 -1.56 31.74 -5.94
C GLY A 157 -2.46 30.86 -5.08
N LEU A 158 -3.77 31.12 -5.07
CA LEU A 158 -4.73 30.31 -4.31
C LEU A 158 -4.86 28.88 -4.85
N LEU A 159 -4.84 28.70 -6.17
CA LEU A 159 -4.79 27.36 -6.78
C LEU A 159 -3.53 26.59 -6.39
N ALA A 160 -2.37 27.24 -6.44
CA ALA A 160 -1.10 26.65 -6.06
C ALA A 160 -1.06 26.29 -4.56
N LEU A 161 -1.57 27.16 -3.69
CA LEU A 161 -1.70 26.92 -2.26
C LEU A 161 -2.59 25.70 -1.98
N ALA A 162 -3.78 25.66 -2.60
CA ALA A 162 -4.72 24.57 -2.43
C ALA A 162 -4.13 23.23 -2.90
N PHE A 163 -3.47 23.20 -4.06
CA PHE A 163 -2.79 21.99 -4.54
C PHE A 163 -1.61 21.58 -3.66
N GLY A 164 -0.84 22.53 -3.13
CA GLY A 164 0.25 22.23 -2.20
C GLY A 164 -0.25 21.54 -0.94
N HIS A 165 -1.33 22.06 -0.33
CA HIS A 165 -1.99 21.43 0.81
C HIS A 165 -2.57 20.06 0.45
N GLU A 166 -3.19 19.90 -0.71
CA GLU A 166 -3.71 18.60 -1.17
C GLU A 166 -2.61 17.54 -1.27
N GLU A 167 -1.46 17.87 -1.86
CA GLU A 167 -0.34 16.92 -1.97
C GLU A 167 0.26 16.57 -0.61
N LEU A 168 0.23 17.49 0.36
CA LEU A 168 0.62 17.24 1.75
C LEU A 168 -0.44 16.47 2.57
N GLY A 169 -1.60 16.16 2.00
CA GLY A 169 -2.72 15.54 2.72
C GLY A 169 -3.43 16.48 3.70
N ARG A 170 -3.20 17.79 3.62
CA ARG A 170 -3.77 18.86 4.45
C ARG A 170 -5.12 19.29 3.88
N THR A 171 -6.10 18.41 4.05
CA THR A 171 -7.38 18.50 3.31
C THR A 171 -8.22 19.70 3.74
N ASP A 172 -8.24 20.02 5.03
CA ASP A 172 -9.01 21.17 5.53
C ASP A 172 -8.43 22.48 5.00
N GLU A 173 -7.11 22.61 5.00
CA GLU A 173 -6.39 23.77 4.47
C GLU A 173 -6.54 23.90 2.95
N ALA A 174 -6.53 22.78 2.23
CA ALA A 174 -6.80 22.75 0.79
C ALA A 174 -8.25 23.19 0.48
N GLU A 175 -9.21 22.71 1.25
CA GLU A 175 -10.62 23.07 1.11
C GLU A 175 -10.85 24.56 1.38
N GLU A 176 -10.25 25.09 2.46
CA GLU A 176 -10.30 26.50 2.78
C GLU A 176 -9.71 27.37 1.65
N ALA A 177 -8.57 26.96 1.09
CA ALA A 177 -7.96 27.67 -0.03
C ALA A 177 -8.85 27.64 -1.29
N PHE A 178 -9.48 26.51 -1.62
CA PHE A 178 -10.44 26.43 -2.74
C PHE A 178 -11.72 27.24 -2.47
N LEU A 179 -12.24 27.26 -1.24
CA LEU A 179 -13.38 28.09 -0.84
C LEU A 179 -13.06 29.59 -0.97
N ARG A 180 -11.84 30.00 -0.60
CA ARG A 180 -11.38 31.38 -0.80
C ARG A 180 -11.28 31.72 -2.29
N LEU A 181 -10.74 30.80 -3.09
CA LEU A 181 -10.65 30.96 -4.54
C LEU A 181 -12.04 31.15 -5.18
N THR A 182 -13.04 30.34 -4.81
CA THR A 182 -14.40 30.48 -5.37
C THR A 182 -15.10 31.77 -4.94
N ARG A 183 -14.77 32.33 -3.78
CA ARG A 183 -15.29 33.61 -3.30
C ARG A 183 -14.64 34.82 -3.97
N LEU A 184 -13.32 34.82 -4.09
CA LEU A 184 -12.56 35.94 -4.67
C LEU A 184 -12.62 35.93 -6.21
N PHE A 185 -12.65 34.75 -6.82
CA PHE A 185 -12.67 34.53 -8.26
C PHE A 185 -13.85 33.64 -8.65
N PRO A 186 -15.09 34.14 -8.56
CA PRO A 186 -16.31 33.36 -8.76
C PRO A 186 -16.42 32.74 -10.17
N HIS A 187 -15.75 33.29 -11.18
CA HIS A 187 -15.72 32.75 -12.54
C HIS A 187 -14.58 31.74 -12.78
N ALA A 188 -13.72 31.47 -11.79
CA ALA A 188 -12.65 30.48 -11.86
C ALA A 188 -13.23 29.06 -11.77
N ARG A 189 -13.65 28.52 -12.92
CA ARG A 189 -14.30 27.20 -13.03
C ARG A 189 -13.50 26.07 -12.40
N THR A 190 -12.16 26.15 -12.43
CA THR A 190 -11.27 25.15 -11.83
C THR A 190 -11.44 25.08 -10.31
N GLY A 191 -11.58 26.23 -9.63
CA GLY A 191 -11.78 26.28 -8.18
C GLY A 191 -13.02 25.53 -7.74
N TRP A 192 -14.16 25.79 -8.38
CA TRP A 192 -15.42 25.09 -8.12
C TRP A 192 -15.31 23.58 -8.28
N ARG A 193 -14.71 23.13 -9.40
CA ARG A 193 -14.55 21.70 -9.69
C ARG A 193 -13.65 21.00 -8.68
N GLN A 194 -12.54 21.64 -8.30
CA GLN A 194 -11.62 21.06 -7.33
C GLN A 194 -12.21 21.04 -5.92
N LEU A 195 -12.93 22.09 -5.52
CA LEU A 195 -13.64 22.16 -4.24
C LEU A 195 -14.68 21.03 -4.10
N ALA A 196 -15.59 20.91 -5.08
CA ALA A 196 -16.60 19.85 -5.02
C ALA A 196 -15.97 18.46 -5.08
N ARG A 197 -14.92 18.27 -5.89
CA ARG A 197 -14.18 16.99 -5.92
C ARG A 197 -13.59 16.66 -4.54
N LEU A 198 -13.01 17.64 -3.86
CA LEU A 198 -12.43 17.45 -2.53
C LEU A 198 -13.51 17.09 -1.50
N GLN A 199 -14.64 17.79 -1.53
CA GLN A 199 -15.81 17.51 -0.69
C GLN A 199 -16.38 16.11 -0.95
N GLU A 200 -16.56 15.71 -2.21
CA GLU A 200 -16.98 14.36 -2.60
C GLU A 200 -15.97 13.30 -2.16
N ALA A 201 -14.66 13.55 -2.29
CA ALA A 201 -13.62 12.62 -1.87
C ALA A 201 -13.61 12.38 -0.35
N ARG A 202 -14.12 13.35 0.43
CA ARG A 202 -14.36 13.22 1.88
C ARG A 202 -15.73 12.63 2.20
N GLY A 203 -16.59 12.41 1.21
CA GLY A 203 -17.95 11.90 1.36
C GLY A 203 -19.03 12.96 1.62
N GLY A 204 -18.68 14.24 1.61
CA GLY A 204 -19.61 15.37 1.82
C GLY A 204 -20.45 15.69 0.58
N LEU A 205 -21.49 14.88 0.33
CA LEU A 205 -22.36 15.05 -0.82
C LEU A 205 -23.19 16.34 -0.78
N LEU A 206 -23.60 16.80 0.41
CA LEU A 206 -24.42 18.01 0.56
C LEU A 206 -23.60 19.25 0.26
N SER A 207 -22.39 19.33 0.80
CA SER A 207 -21.44 20.39 0.50
C SER A 207 -21.08 20.40 -0.99
N ALA A 208 -20.76 19.24 -1.58
CA ALA A 208 -20.47 19.15 -3.00
C ALA A 208 -21.66 19.58 -3.88
N GLN A 209 -22.88 19.16 -3.53
CA GLN A 209 -24.11 19.57 -4.23
C GLN A 209 -24.27 21.09 -4.18
N ARG A 210 -24.15 21.69 -2.99
CA ARG A 210 -24.25 23.14 -2.82
C ARG A 210 -23.20 23.89 -3.64
N THR A 211 -21.94 23.45 -3.55
CA THR A 211 -20.81 24.00 -4.32
C THR A 211 -21.09 23.96 -5.83
N MET A 212 -21.59 22.83 -6.35
CA MET A 212 -21.93 22.71 -7.77
C MET A 212 -23.16 23.55 -8.17
N GLY A 213 -24.14 23.71 -7.27
CA GLY A 213 -25.30 24.57 -7.48
C GLY A 213 -24.93 26.05 -7.54
N GLU A 214 -24.06 26.51 -6.63
CA GLU A 214 -23.49 27.86 -6.65
C GLU A 214 -22.64 28.09 -7.91
N ALA A 215 -21.77 27.13 -8.26
CA ALA A 215 -20.99 27.17 -9.49
C ALA A 215 -21.87 27.29 -10.75
N LEU A 216 -22.98 26.56 -10.80
CA LEU A 216 -23.94 26.64 -11.91
C LEU A 216 -24.60 28.02 -11.98
N ALA A 217 -25.01 28.58 -10.85
CA ALA A 217 -25.64 29.89 -10.79
C ALA A 217 -24.69 31.02 -11.23
N VAL A 218 -23.39 30.89 -10.93
CA VAL A 218 -22.37 31.90 -11.22
C VAL A 218 -21.73 31.74 -12.60
N CYS A 219 -21.32 30.53 -12.96
CA CYS A 219 -20.55 30.25 -14.17
C CYS A 219 -21.41 29.78 -15.34
N GLY A 220 -22.59 29.20 -15.07
CA GLY A 220 -23.36 28.46 -16.07
C GLY A 220 -22.60 27.26 -16.67
N GLY A 221 -23.24 26.58 -17.62
CA GLY A 221 -22.66 25.49 -18.39
C GLY A 221 -23.25 24.11 -18.10
N GLU A 222 -23.31 23.28 -19.14
CA GLU A 222 -23.93 21.95 -19.10
C GLU A 222 -23.21 20.98 -18.14
N ASP A 223 -21.90 21.14 -17.97
CA ASP A 223 -21.07 20.33 -17.08
C ASP A 223 -21.41 20.54 -15.60
N PHE A 224 -21.58 21.79 -15.16
CA PHE A 224 -22.02 22.11 -13.80
C PHE A 224 -23.48 21.69 -13.60
N ALA A 225 -24.35 21.89 -14.60
CA ALA A 225 -25.74 21.45 -14.54
C ALA A 225 -25.85 19.93 -14.39
N ALA A 226 -25.08 19.16 -15.17
CA ALA A 226 -25.03 17.71 -15.09
C ALA A 226 -24.49 17.23 -13.73
N SER A 227 -23.44 17.87 -13.22
CA SER A 227 -22.83 17.53 -11.92
C SER A 227 -23.76 17.82 -10.76
N HIS A 228 -24.40 19.01 -10.74
CA HIS A 228 -25.38 19.38 -9.73
C HIS A 228 -26.61 18.47 -9.76
N ALA A 229 -27.13 18.13 -10.95
CA ALA A 229 -28.27 17.22 -11.09
C ALA A 229 -27.93 15.79 -10.64
N ARG A 230 -26.71 15.31 -10.90
CA ARG A 230 -26.21 14.03 -10.37
C ARG A 230 -26.21 14.04 -8.85
N LEU A 231 -25.52 15.02 -8.25
CA LEU A 231 -25.40 15.13 -6.79
C LEU A 231 -26.77 15.31 -6.11
N SER A 232 -27.69 16.06 -6.72
CA SER A 232 -29.04 16.23 -6.19
C SER A 232 -29.81 14.91 -6.12
N ARG A 233 -29.66 14.04 -7.13
CA ARG A 233 -30.26 12.70 -7.10
C ARG A 233 -29.61 11.80 -6.05
N GLU A 234 -28.29 11.88 -5.90
CA GLU A 234 -27.56 11.11 -4.88
C GLU A 234 -27.95 11.55 -3.46
N VAL A 235 -28.04 12.85 -3.19
CA VAL A 235 -28.53 13.41 -1.92
C VAL A 235 -29.96 12.96 -1.65
N SER A 236 -30.87 13.11 -2.63
CA SER A 236 -32.27 12.66 -2.46
C SER A 236 -32.37 11.16 -2.18
N ALA A 237 -31.52 10.34 -2.81
CA ALA A 237 -31.47 8.92 -2.54
C ALA A 237 -30.96 8.61 -1.13
N LEU A 238 -29.95 9.34 -0.64
CA LEU A 238 -29.45 9.23 0.72
C LEU A 238 -30.49 9.64 1.77
N GLU A 239 -31.23 10.72 1.53
CA GLU A 239 -32.35 11.17 2.38
C GLU A 239 -33.42 10.09 2.56
N ASN A 240 -33.73 9.37 1.48
CA ASN A 240 -34.70 8.29 1.52
C ASN A 240 -34.21 7.05 2.29
N LEU A 241 -32.88 6.86 2.44
CA LEU A 241 -32.31 5.74 3.19
C LEU A 241 -32.43 5.94 4.71
N ALA A 242 -32.42 7.19 5.18
CA ALA A 242 -32.48 7.52 6.60
C ALA A 242 -33.42 8.72 6.86
N PRO A 243 -34.75 8.57 6.68
CA PRO A 243 -35.72 9.67 6.69
C PRO A 243 -35.85 10.40 8.04
N HIS A 244 -35.26 9.86 9.10
CA HIS A 244 -35.29 10.42 10.46
C HIS A 244 -33.91 10.86 10.98
N ALA A 245 -32.84 10.67 10.20
CA ALA A 245 -31.51 11.13 10.57
C ALA A 245 -31.31 12.58 10.11
N SER A 246 -30.63 13.39 10.92
CA SER A 246 -30.16 14.71 10.47
C SER A 246 -29.23 14.53 9.28
N LEU A 247 -29.45 15.31 8.23
CA LEU A 247 -28.55 15.39 7.08
C LEU A 247 -27.38 16.31 7.45
N ASP A 248 -26.20 15.72 7.50
CA ASP A 248 -24.92 16.41 7.60
C ASP A 248 -23.96 15.82 6.56
N ASP A 249 -22.77 16.40 6.43
CA ASP A 249 -21.74 15.91 5.49
C ASP A 249 -21.01 14.64 5.98
N SER A 250 -21.61 13.86 6.89
CA SER A 250 -21.13 12.52 7.19
C SER A 250 -21.12 11.70 5.90
N PRO A 251 -20.05 10.93 5.66
CA PRO A 251 -19.86 10.32 4.36
C PRO A 251 -20.99 9.37 3.98
N ALA A 252 -21.48 9.52 2.74
CA ALA A 252 -22.62 8.73 2.26
C ALA A 252 -22.39 7.22 2.38
N SER A 253 -21.15 6.76 2.21
CA SER A 253 -20.74 5.36 2.42
C SER A 253 -20.91 4.90 3.87
N VAL A 254 -20.58 5.75 4.85
CA VAL A 254 -20.74 5.47 6.28
C VAL A 254 -22.22 5.43 6.66
N ARG A 255 -23.02 6.40 6.19
CA ARG A 255 -24.47 6.42 6.43
C ARG A 255 -25.17 5.21 5.83
N ALA A 256 -24.83 4.84 4.61
CA ALA A 256 -25.36 3.64 3.96
C ALA A 256 -25.01 2.37 4.76
N LEU A 257 -23.79 2.30 5.29
CA LEU A 257 -23.38 1.21 6.16
C LEU A 257 -24.20 1.18 7.47
N GLU A 258 -24.40 2.31 8.13
CA GLU A 258 -25.20 2.39 9.36
C GLU A 258 -26.62 1.87 9.15
N VAL A 259 -27.28 2.27 8.05
CA VAL A 259 -28.62 1.79 7.69
C VAL A 259 -28.63 0.27 7.48
N ILE A 260 -27.66 -0.26 6.73
CA ILE A 260 -27.58 -1.70 6.45
C ILE A 260 -27.32 -2.47 7.76
N VAL A 261 -26.34 -2.03 8.55
CA VAL A 261 -25.93 -2.72 9.78
C VAL A 261 -27.04 -2.68 10.81
N ALA A 262 -27.72 -1.55 11.01
CA ALA A 262 -28.80 -1.45 11.98
C ALA A 262 -29.93 -2.46 11.68
N ASP A 263 -30.35 -2.58 10.42
CA ASP A 263 -31.39 -3.52 10.01
C ASP A 263 -30.91 -4.98 10.09
N VAL A 264 -29.69 -5.26 9.60
CA VAL A 264 -29.10 -6.61 9.65
C VAL A 264 -28.90 -7.09 11.08
N LEU A 265 -28.51 -6.21 12.01
CA LEU A 265 -28.36 -6.55 13.43
C LEU A 265 -29.72 -6.76 14.11
N ALA A 266 -30.75 -5.99 13.75
CA ALA A 266 -32.09 -6.19 14.28
C ALA A 266 -32.67 -7.56 13.89
N ASP A 267 -32.38 -8.06 12.69
CA ASP A 267 -32.79 -9.39 12.19
C ASP A 267 -31.77 -10.51 12.53
N ARG A 268 -30.69 -10.22 13.27
CA ARG A 268 -29.64 -11.23 13.50
C ARG A 268 -30.08 -12.28 14.52
N GLY A 269 -30.74 -13.33 14.03
CA GLY A 269 -31.00 -14.56 14.77
C GLY A 269 -29.74 -15.41 14.89
N ALA A 270 -28.85 -15.08 15.82
CA ALA A 270 -27.55 -15.73 15.95
C ALA A 270 -27.65 -17.28 15.89
N ARG A 271 -27.26 -17.87 14.74
CA ARG A 271 -26.88 -19.28 14.67
C ARG A 271 -25.64 -19.44 15.53
N ARG A 272 -25.79 -19.97 16.74
CA ARG A 272 -24.65 -20.21 17.62
C ARG A 272 -23.87 -21.39 17.06
N LEU A 273 -22.54 -21.26 16.99
CA LEU A 273 -21.71 -22.45 17.16
C LEU A 273 -22.05 -22.90 18.58
N ASP A 274 -22.93 -23.89 18.70
CA ASP A 274 -23.27 -24.49 19.97
C ASP A 274 -21.98 -25.04 20.62
N ARG A 275 -22.02 -25.54 21.86
CA ARG A 275 -20.87 -26.24 22.47
C ARG A 275 -20.59 -27.57 21.74
N ARG A 276 -20.11 -27.46 20.50
CA ARG A 276 -19.75 -28.54 19.60
C ARG A 276 -18.32 -28.94 19.92
N HIS A 277 -18.10 -30.24 19.97
CA HIS A 277 -16.75 -30.80 20.04
C HIS A 277 -16.10 -30.89 18.65
N TYR A 278 -16.72 -30.33 17.60
CA TYR A 278 -16.23 -30.36 16.24
C TYR A 278 -16.31 -28.99 15.55
N LEU A 279 -15.37 -28.73 14.64
CA LEU A 279 -15.38 -27.60 13.71
C LEU A 279 -16.04 -28.05 12.39
N GLY A 280 -17.08 -27.33 11.99
CA GLY A 280 -17.78 -27.57 10.73
C GLY A 280 -17.19 -26.78 9.55
N SER A 281 -18.03 -26.38 8.60
CA SER A 281 -17.56 -25.81 7.33
C SER A 281 -16.88 -24.47 7.52
N THR A 282 -15.68 -24.31 6.95
CA THR A 282 -14.86 -23.10 7.10
C THR A 282 -14.55 -22.50 5.74
N LEU A 283 -14.81 -21.21 5.57
CA LEU A 283 -14.45 -20.46 4.37
C LEU A 283 -13.46 -19.34 4.70
N LEU A 284 -12.28 -19.38 4.07
CA LEU A 284 -11.28 -18.32 4.20
C LEU A 284 -11.41 -17.33 3.04
N VAL A 285 -11.33 -16.03 3.32
CA VAL A 285 -11.57 -14.98 2.33
C VAL A 285 -10.35 -14.07 2.18
N SER A 286 -9.88 -13.87 0.95
CA SER A 286 -8.73 -12.99 0.61
C SER A 286 -8.96 -12.15 -0.65
N GLY A 287 -8.13 -11.14 -0.88
CA GLY A 287 -8.20 -10.32 -2.10
C GLY A 287 -7.71 -11.08 -3.34
N SER A 288 -6.70 -11.92 -3.16
CA SER A 288 -6.10 -12.77 -4.19
C SER A 288 -5.36 -13.95 -3.55
N LEU A 289 -4.78 -14.80 -4.40
CA LEU A 289 -3.84 -15.87 -4.06
C LEU A 289 -2.44 -15.58 -4.62
N GLY A 290 -2.01 -14.32 -4.57
CA GLY A 290 -0.68 -13.92 -5.04
C GLY A 290 0.46 -14.40 -4.15
N SER A 291 1.71 -14.11 -4.54
CA SER A 291 2.93 -14.57 -3.85
C SER A 291 3.29 -13.80 -2.57
N GLY A 292 2.34 -13.04 -2.01
CA GLY A 292 2.57 -12.23 -0.82
C GLY A 292 2.66 -13.05 0.46
N GLY A 293 3.28 -12.47 1.49
CA GLY A 293 3.49 -13.16 2.77
C GLY A 293 2.19 -13.43 3.55
N ALA A 294 1.15 -12.61 3.35
CA ALA A 294 -0.16 -12.83 3.97
C ALA A 294 -0.92 -13.96 3.26
N GLU A 295 -0.86 -13.98 1.93
CA GLU A 295 -1.45 -15.01 1.09
C GLU A 295 -0.81 -16.38 1.36
N ARG A 296 0.52 -16.45 1.50
CA ARG A 296 1.21 -17.67 1.93
C ARG A 296 0.70 -18.17 3.28
N GLN A 297 0.52 -17.29 4.26
CA GLN A 297 0.03 -17.66 5.59
C GLN A 297 -1.44 -18.11 5.57
N LEU A 298 -2.28 -17.50 4.73
CA LEU A 298 -3.62 -18.01 4.47
C LEU A 298 -3.54 -19.43 3.92
N VAL A 299 -2.74 -19.66 2.88
CA VAL A 299 -2.61 -20.96 2.23
C VAL A 299 -2.10 -22.02 3.21
N THR A 300 -1.08 -21.71 4.01
CA THR A 300 -0.62 -22.59 5.09
C THR A 300 -1.76 -22.94 6.04
N THR A 301 -2.53 -21.95 6.51
CA THR A 301 -3.68 -22.19 7.41
C THR A 301 -4.73 -23.09 6.76
N VAL A 302 -5.07 -22.83 5.49
CA VAL A 302 -6.05 -23.63 4.73
C VAL A 302 -5.60 -25.07 4.60
N LEU A 303 -4.35 -25.30 4.19
CA LEU A 303 -3.80 -26.62 3.97
C LEU A 303 -3.74 -27.41 5.27
N SER A 304 -3.31 -26.79 6.38
CA SER A 304 -3.25 -27.44 7.68
C SER A 304 -4.63 -27.81 8.23
N LEU A 305 -5.63 -26.93 8.08
CA LEU A 305 -7.03 -27.25 8.44
C LEU A 305 -7.58 -28.41 7.58
N ASN A 306 -7.37 -28.34 6.26
CA ASN A 306 -7.86 -29.33 5.32
C ASN A 306 -7.19 -30.70 5.53
N GLN A 307 -5.89 -30.72 5.80
CA GLN A 307 -5.15 -31.94 6.14
C GLN A 307 -5.67 -32.55 7.44
N ALA A 308 -5.81 -31.76 8.51
CA ALA A 308 -6.32 -32.24 9.78
C ALA A 308 -7.75 -32.83 9.65
N MET A 309 -8.59 -32.21 8.82
CA MET A 309 -9.91 -32.74 8.46
C MET A 309 -9.82 -34.07 7.69
N GLN A 310 -8.98 -34.16 6.66
CA GLN A 310 -8.80 -35.39 5.87
C GLN A 310 -8.25 -36.56 6.71
N GLU A 311 -7.40 -36.26 7.69
CA GLU A 311 -6.83 -37.22 8.62
C GLU A 311 -7.78 -37.58 9.78
N GLY A 312 -8.90 -36.86 9.95
CA GLY A 312 -9.79 -37.00 11.12
C GLY A 312 -9.10 -36.65 12.44
N ARG A 313 -8.11 -35.77 12.41
CA ARG A 313 -7.29 -35.38 13.56
C ARG A 313 -8.01 -34.33 14.42
N ARG A 314 -7.80 -34.41 15.73
CA ARG A 314 -8.21 -33.34 16.66
C ARG A 314 -7.18 -32.23 16.72
N VAL A 315 -7.65 -30.99 16.70
CA VAL A 315 -6.84 -29.78 16.82
C VAL A 315 -7.42 -28.95 17.96
N ALA A 316 -6.58 -28.51 18.91
CA ALA A 316 -7.02 -27.77 20.09
C ALA A 316 -8.19 -28.44 20.86
N GLY A 317 -8.29 -29.77 20.79
CA GLY A 317 -9.38 -30.53 21.41
C GLY A 317 -10.70 -30.57 20.63
N TYR A 318 -10.73 -30.14 19.37
CA TYR A 318 -11.93 -30.20 18.51
C TYR A 318 -11.71 -31.16 17.33
N ASP A 319 -12.74 -31.91 16.96
CA ASP A 319 -12.75 -32.77 15.76
C ASP A 319 -12.89 -31.91 14.50
N MET A 320 -12.00 -32.10 13.51
CA MET A 320 -12.05 -31.38 12.24
C MET A 320 -12.99 -32.11 11.27
N ALA A 321 -14.23 -31.64 11.13
CA ALA A 321 -15.29 -32.42 10.47
C ALA A 321 -15.89 -31.77 9.20
N GLY A 322 -15.79 -30.44 9.05
CA GLY A 322 -16.38 -29.73 7.92
C GLY A 322 -15.38 -29.33 6.84
N PRO A 323 -15.85 -29.17 5.59
CA PRO A 323 -15.01 -28.81 4.45
C PRO A 323 -14.35 -27.44 4.64
N VAL A 324 -13.12 -27.31 4.13
CA VAL A 324 -12.37 -26.05 4.09
C VAL A 324 -12.38 -25.51 2.66
N GLY A 325 -12.83 -24.27 2.50
CA GLY A 325 -12.86 -23.58 1.21
C GLY A 325 -12.15 -22.23 1.24
N VAL A 326 -11.87 -21.69 0.07
CA VAL A 326 -11.32 -20.34 -0.11
C VAL A 326 -12.18 -19.54 -1.08
N ALA A 327 -12.52 -18.32 -0.71
CA ALA A 327 -13.07 -17.31 -1.61
C ALA A 327 -12.06 -16.19 -1.81
N CYS A 328 -11.86 -15.76 -3.04
CA CYS A 328 -10.97 -14.65 -3.33
C CYS A 328 -11.61 -13.67 -4.30
N ARG A 329 -11.24 -12.38 -4.19
CA ARG A 329 -11.82 -11.36 -5.06
C ARG A 329 -11.42 -11.57 -6.51
N SER A 330 -10.14 -11.82 -6.77
CA SER A 330 -9.67 -12.04 -8.14
C SER A 330 -8.52 -13.04 -8.23
N LEU A 331 -8.52 -13.83 -9.31
CA LEU A 331 -7.50 -14.81 -9.70
C LEU A 331 -6.86 -14.43 -11.05
N ASN A 332 -6.70 -13.13 -11.32
CA ASN A 332 -6.15 -12.66 -12.58
C ASN A 332 -4.66 -13.05 -12.72
N ALA A 333 -4.39 -14.06 -13.56
CA ALA A 333 -3.05 -14.57 -13.86
C ALA A 333 -2.07 -13.51 -14.36
N LYS A 334 -2.53 -12.55 -15.18
CA LYS A 334 -1.66 -11.45 -15.68
C LYS A 334 -1.13 -10.56 -14.56
N ARG A 335 -1.80 -10.55 -13.40
CA ARG A 335 -1.39 -9.82 -12.20
C ARG A 335 -0.70 -10.71 -11.17
N GLY A 336 -0.50 -12.00 -11.47
CA GLY A 336 0.05 -12.99 -10.55
C GLY A 336 -0.84 -13.25 -9.33
N TYR A 337 -2.16 -13.08 -9.46
CA TYR A 337 -3.12 -13.21 -8.35
C TYR A 337 -3.56 -14.66 -8.09
N ASP A 338 -3.09 -15.61 -8.88
CA ASP A 338 -3.40 -17.04 -8.84
C ASP A 338 -2.19 -17.90 -8.46
N PHE A 339 -1.11 -17.28 -7.96
CA PHE A 339 0.16 -17.96 -7.63
C PHE A 339 -0.02 -19.23 -6.79
N PHE A 340 -0.86 -19.20 -5.75
CA PHE A 340 -1.14 -20.37 -4.90
C PHE A 340 -2.40 -21.16 -5.28
N LEU A 341 -3.06 -20.83 -6.41
CA LEU A 341 -4.30 -21.50 -6.83
C LEU A 341 -4.07 -23.00 -7.04
N GLN A 342 -3.01 -23.36 -7.75
CA GLN A 342 -2.69 -24.77 -8.02
C GLN A 342 -2.37 -25.54 -6.74
N THR A 343 -1.67 -24.92 -5.79
CA THR A 343 -1.35 -25.54 -4.50
C THR A 343 -2.63 -25.93 -3.74
N LEU A 344 -3.61 -25.03 -3.70
CA LEU A 344 -4.88 -25.28 -3.01
C LEU A 344 -5.72 -26.36 -3.73
N THR A 345 -5.88 -26.24 -5.06
CA THR A 345 -6.73 -27.17 -5.81
C THR A 345 -6.15 -28.59 -5.86
N ALA A 346 -4.82 -28.74 -5.91
CA ALA A 346 -4.16 -30.03 -5.84
C ALA A 346 -4.39 -30.75 -4.49
N SER A 347 -4.61 -29.99 -3.41
CA SER A 347 -4.96 -30.53 -2.09
C SER A 347 -6.48 -30.75 -1.89
N GLY A 348 -7.28 -30.58 -2.94
CA GLY A 348 -8.73 -30.78 -2.90
C GLY A 348 -9.52 -29.62 -2.29
N VAL A 349 -8.89 -28.45 -2.11
CA VAL A 349 -9.57 -27.26 -1.55
C VAL A 349 -10.35 -26.56 -2.65
N ALA A 350 -11.64 -26.31 -2.41
CA ALA A 350 -12.47 -25.53 -3.31
C ALA A 350 -12.10 -24.04 -3.28
N VAL A 351 -11.83 -23.44 -4.44
CA VAL A 351 -11.49 -22.01 -4.57
C VAL A 351 -12.52 -21.30 -5.45
N THR A 352 -13.10 -20.21 -4.95
CA THR A 352 -14.09 -19.39 -5.65
C THR A 352 -13.56 -18.00 -5.96
N GLU A 353 -13.60 -17.56 -7.22
CA GLU A 353 -13.36 -16.16 -7.61
C GLU A 353 -14.67 -15.36 -7.56
N TYR A 354 -14.91 -14.64 -6.48
CA TYR A 354 -16.25 -14.11 -6.23
C TYR A 354 -16.61 -12.91 -7.13
N ASN A 355 -15.65 -12.23 -7.75
CA ASN A 355 -15.96 -11.15 -8.71
C ASN A 355 -16.67 -11.65 -9.97
N ARG A 356 -16.62 -12.96 -10.26
CA ARG A 356 -17.29 -13.60 -11.40
C ARG A 356 -18.67 -14.13 -11.07
N LEU A 357 -19.04 -14.12 -9.79
CA LEU A 357 -20.38 -14.53 -9.39
C LEU A 357 -21.41 -13.51 -9.84
N GLU A 358 -22.60 -13.99 -10.15
CA GLU A 358 -23.72 -13.11 -10.47
C GLU A 358 -24.10 -12.25 -9.25
N ARG A 359 -24.34 -10.97 -9.50
CA ARG A 359 -24.82 -10.07 -8.46
C ARG A 359 -26.19 -10.53 -7.97
N PHE A 360 -26.39 -10.47 -6.65
CA PHE A 360 -27.60 -10.92 -5.96
C PHE A 360 -27.94 -12.39 -6.27
N GLY A 361 -26.91 -13.22 -6.48
CA GLY A 361 -27.05 -14.64 -6.81
C GLY A 361 -27.82 -14.91 -8.09
N GLY A 362 -27.84 -13.96 -9.04
CA GLY A 362 -28.62 -14.04 -10.28
C GLY A 362 -30.12 -13.77 -10.12
N HIS A 363 -30.59 -13.63 -8.87
CA HIS A 363 -32.00 -13.56 -8.54
C HIS A 363 -32.27 -12.42 -7.57
N GLY A 364 -32.12 -11.18 -8.06
CA GLY A 364 -32.26 -9.92 -7.33
C GLY A 364 -33.22 -9.99 -6.12
N ARG A 365 -34.52 -10.14 -6.35
CA ARG A 365 -35.55 -10.09 -5.30
C ARG A 365 -35.46 -11.20 -4.23
N LEU A 366 -34.73 -12.28 -4.47
CA LEU A 366 -34.54 -13.37 -3.51
C LEU A 366 -33.30 -13.18 -2.64
N SER A 367 -32.38 -12.30 -3.05
CA SER A 367 -31.15 -12.02 -2.31
C SER A 367 -31.43 -11.25 -1.03
N ARG A 368 -30.73 -11.62 0.05
CA ARG A 368 -30.75 -10.84 1.31
C ARG A 368 -30.14 -9.45 1.16
N ALA A 369 -29.30 -9.22 0.15
CA ALA A 369 -28.73 -7.90 -0.10
C ALA A 369 -29.65 -6.97 -0.90
N TRP A 370 -30.67 -7.51 -1.57
CA TRP A 370 -31.52 -6.73 -2.48
C TRP A 370 -32.38 -5.64 -1.82
N PRO A 371 -32.94 -5.83 -0.61
CA PRO A 371 -33.62 -4.75 0.11
C PRO A 371 -32.74 -3.49 0.22
N PHE A 372 -31.43 -3.68 0.38
CA PHE A 372 -30.43 -2.63 0.56
C PHE A 372 -29.80 -2.12 -0.73
N ARG A 373 -30.23 -2.56 -1.92
CA ARG A 373 -29.58 -2.23 -3.21
C ARG A 373 -29.28 -0.73 -3.41
N HIS A 374 -30.17 0.15 -2.95
CA HIS A 374 -29.97 1.60 -3.03
C HIS A 374 -28.93 2.12 -2.03
N ALA A 375 -28.84 1.54 -0.83
CA ALA A 375 -27.77 1.85 0.12
C ALA A 375 -26.41 1.32 -0.37
N ILE A 376 -26.42 0.11 -0.94
CA ILE A 376 -25.22 -0.51 -1.52
C ILE A 376 -24.62 0.38 -2.61
N ASP A 377 -25.43 1.15 -3.36
CA ASP A 377 -24.93 2.09 -4.36
C ASP A 377 -24.08 3.24 -3.80
N PHE A 378 -24.06 3.48 -2.49
CA PHE A 378 -23.17 4.45 -1.84
C PHE A 378 -21.91 3.82 -1.24
N LEU A 379 -21.85 2.49 -1.11
CA LEU A 379 -20.69 1.82 -0.55
C LEU A 379 -19.50 1.88 -1.52
N PRO A 380 -18.24 1.84 -1.07
CA PRO A 380 -17.11 1.80 -1.98
C PRO A 380 -17.11 0.53 -2.83
N LEU A 381 -16.61 0.61 -4.06
CA LEU A 381 -16.74 -0.44 -5.09
C LEU A 381 -16.43 -1.86 -4.58
N ARG A 382 -15.34 -2.02 -3.81
CA ARG A 382 -14.93 -3.34 -3.29
C ARG A 382 -15.94 -3.92 -2.31
N MET A 383 -16.59 -3.08 -1.51
CA MET A 383 -17.65 -3.51 -0.61
C MET A 383 -18.94 -3.80 -1.37
N LYS A 384 -19.28 -3.00 -2.41
CA LYS A 384 -20.39 -3.36 -3.33
C LYS A 384 -20.19 -4.75 -3.91
N GLU A 385 -19.00 -5.01 -4.45
CA GLU A 385 -18.63 -6.31 -5.01
C GLU A 385 -18.63 -7.43 -3.96
N GLY A 386 -18.26 -7.15 -2.72
CA GLY A 386 -18.35 -8.15 -1.66
C GLY A 386 -19.81 -8.46 -1.32
N VAL A 387 -20.62 -7.44 -1.04
CA VAL A 387 -22.03 -7.62 -0.65
C VAL A 387 -22.85 -8.23 -1.78
N THR A 388 -22.75 -7.72 -3.00
CA THR A 388 -23.63 -8.19 -4.08
C THR A 388 -23.25 -9.58 -4.62
N GLN A 389 -22.02 -10.07 -4.39
CA GLN A 389 -21.60 -11.39 -4.89
C GLN A 389 -21.44 -12.43 -3.79
N LEU A 390 -20.98 -12.05 -2.58
CA LEU A 390 -20.71 -13.01 -1.51
C LEU A 390 -21.92 -13.32 -0.63
N VAL A 391 -22.88 -12.42 -0.44
CA VAL A 391 -24.00 -12.67 0.50
C VAL A 391 -24.73 -13.96 0.15
N ASP A 392 -25.14 -14.12 -1.12
CA ASP A 392 -25.88 -15.31 -1.53
C ASP A 392 -24.96 -16.53 -1.61
N HIS A 393 -23.71 -16.38 -2.04
CA HIS A 393 -22.74 -17.48 -2.02
C HIS A 393 -22.54 -18.04 -0.60
N LEU A 394 -22.37 -17.17 0.40
CA LEU A 394 -22.22 -17.54 1.80
C LEU A 394 -23.49 -18.18 2.35
N ARG A 395 -24.68 -17.68 1.98
CA ARG A 395 -25.95 -18.30 2.39
C ARG A 395 -26.12 -19.71 1.84
N HIS A 396 -25.73 -19.94 0.59
CA HIS A 396 -25.80 -21.27 -0.02
C HIS A 396 -24.74 -22.22 0.55
N ALA A 397 -23.51 -21.75 0.73
CA ALA A 397 -22.42 -22.54 1.31
C ALA A 397 -22.62 -22.82 2.81
N ALA A 398 -23.38 -21.97 3.51
CA ALA A 398 -23.67 -22.02 4.93
C ALA A 398 -22.43 -22.35 5.80
N PRO A 399 -21.32 -21.58 5.68
CA PRO A 399 -20.14 -21.81 6.48
C PRO A 399 -20.43 -21.58 7.96
N ASP A 400 -19.94 -22.47 8.82
CA ASP A 400 -19.91 -22.27 10.27
C ASP A 400 -18.93 -21.15 10.65
N VAL A 401 -17.82 -21.01 9.91
CA VAL A 401 -16.80 -19.99 10.11
C VAL A 401 -16.45 -19.29 8.80
N VAL A 402 -16.43 -17.96 8.80
CA VAL A 402 -15.79 -17.16 7.74
C VAL A 402 -14.59 -16.43 8.32
N HIS A 403 -13.39 -16.74 7.84
CA HIS A 403 -12.13 -16.13 8.28
C HIS A 403 -11.58 -15.20 7.19
N ILE A 404 -11.64 -13.90 7.43
CA ILE A 404 -11.38 -12.85 6.45
C ILE A 404 -9.98 -12.29 6.66
N TRP A 405 -9.13 -12.32 5.64
CA TRP A 405 -7.72 -11.97 5.73
C TRP A 405 -7.40 -10.63 5.09
N GLN A 406 -6.66 -9.80 5.83
CA GLN A 406 -6.21 -8.44 5.46
C GLN A 406 -7.33 -7.39 5.50
N ASP A 407 -6.95 -6.16 5.84
CA ASP A 407 -7.84 -4.99 5.97
C ASP A 407 -8.74 -4.75 4.77
N GLY A 408 -8.17 -4.87 3.57
CA GLY A 408 -8.88 -4.64 2.33
C GLY A 408 -10.05 -5.61 2.14
N MET A 409 -9.96 -6.81 2.73
CA MET A 409 -11.04 -7.79 2.69
C MET A 409 -11.96 -7.74 3.88
N VAL A 410 -11.49 -7.34 5.07
CA VAL A 410 -12.42 -7.01 6.17
C VAL A 410 -13.40 -5.95 5.70
N PHE A 411 -12.86 -4.91 5.04
CA PHE A 411 -13.64 -3.88 4.37
C PHE A 411 -14.62 -4.42 3.31
N ALA A 412 -14.23 -5.42 2.53
CA ALA A 412 -15.06 -5.88 1.41
C ALA A 412 -16.06 -6.98 1.78
N ALA A 413 -15.67 -7.95 2.62
CA ALA A 413 -16.41 -9.19 2.85
C ALA A 413 -17.05 -9.29 4.24
N GLY A 414 -16.64 -8.47 5.22
CA GLY A 414 -17.18 -8.51 6.58
C GLY A 414 -18.70 -8.31 6.61
N LEU A 415 -19.17 -7.29 5.91
CA LEU A 415 -20.61 -7.00 5.79
C LEU A 415 -21.37 -8.12 5.07
N ALA A 416 -20.77 -8.73 4.05
CA ALA A 416 -21.40 -9.84 3.34
C ALA A 416 -21.60 -11.07 4.24
N ALA A 417 -20.59 -11.40 5.06
CA ALA A 417 -20.70 -12.49 6.04
C ALA A 417 -21.73 -12.19 7.13
N LEU A 418 -21.82 -10.92 7.57
CA LEU A 418 -22.82 -10.48 8.53
C LEU A 418 -24.25 -10.63 7.97
N MET A 419 -24.51 -10.14 6.76
CA MET A 419 -25.82 -10.25 6.07
C MET A 419 -26.21 -11.71 5.75
N ALA A 420 -25.22 -12.56 5.50
CA ALA A 420 -25.42 -13.98 5.28
C ALA A 420 -25.73 -14.76 6.58
N ASP A 421 -25.69 -14.10 7.74
CA ASP A 421 -25.88 -14.69 9.07
C ASP A 421 -24.90 -15.83 9.36
N VAL A 422 -23.64 -15.61 9.00
CA VAL A 422 -22.54 -16.52 9.34
C VAL A 422 -22.39 -16.54 10.87
N PRO A 423 -22.31 -17.73 11.50
CA PRO A 423 -22.15 -17.86 12.95
C PRO A 423 -20.91 -17.12 13.46
N ARG A 424 -19.73 -17.53 12.99
CA ARG A 424 -18.43 -16.99 13.42
C ARG A 424 -17.76 -16.26 12.27
N ILE A 425 -17.49 -14.98 12.48
CA ILE A 425 -16.78 -14.13 11.52
C ILE A 425 -15.47 -13.68 12.17
N VAL A 426 -14.34 -14.06 11.58
CA VAL A 426 -13.01 -13.72 12.08
C VAL A 426 -12.36 -12.69 11.17
N LEU A 427 -12.08 -11.50 11.70
CA LEU A 427 -11.43 -10.40 11.01
C LEU A 427 -9.93 -10.45 11.30
N SER A 428 -9.14 -10.99 10.37
CA SER A 428 -7.69 -11.17 10.54
C SER A 428 -6.92 -9.97 10.00
N VAL A 429 -6.50 -9.09 10.91
CA VAL A 429 -5.61 -7.97 10.58
C VAL A 429 -4.16 -8.45 10.55
N ARG A 430 -3.43 -8.09 9.50
CA ARG A 430 -2.10 -8.65 9.21
C ARG A 430 -0.98 -7.62 9.31
N THR A 431 -1.32 -6.39 9.66
CA THR A 431 -0.40 -5.26 9.75
C THR A 431 -0.93 -4.20 10.71
N LEU A 432 -0.19 -3.11 10.91
CA LEU A 432 -0.59 -1.99 11.76
C LEU A 432 -1.85 -1.28 11.22
N PRO A 433 -2.65 -0.65 12.10
CA PRO A 433 -3.86 0.04 11.69
C PRO A 433 -3.60 1.21 10.73
N PRO A 434 -4.63 1.68 10.03
CA PRO A 434 -4.50 2.77 9.07
C PRO A 434 -4.02 4.10 9.71
N THR A 435 -4.18 4.29 11.02
CA THR A 435 -3.59 5.43 11.77
C THR A 435 -2.06 5.44 11.72
N ASP A 436 -1.45 4.26 11.65
CA ASP A 436 0.00 4.06 11.61
C ASP A 436 0.49 3.86 10.18
N ARG A 437 -0.43 3.48 9.29
CA ARG A 437 -0.21 3.33 7.84
C ARG A 437 -1.15 4.25 7.08
N VAL A 438 -0.90 5.56 7.18
CA VAL A 438 -1.76 6.62 6.62
C VAL A 438 -2.03 6.43 5.13
N ASN A 439 -1.10 5.86 4.38
CA ASN A 439 -1.29 5.52 2.96
C ASN A 439 -2.39 4.46 2.69
N ARG A 440 -2.82 3.73 3.74
CA ARG A 440 -3.92 2.76 3.70
C ARG A 440 -5.20 3.31 4.34
N TRP A 441 -5.19 4.55 4.85
CA TRP A 441 -6.37 5.18 5.43
C TRP A 441 -7.51 5.27 4.41
N ARG A 442 -8.70 4.98 4.92
CA ARG A 442 -10.00 5.18 4.29
C ARG A 442 -10.89 5.63 5.43
N LEU A 443 -11.71 6.65 5.18
CA LEU A 443 -12.53 7.22 6.23
C LEU A 443 -13.50 6.17 6.82
N GLU A 444 -13.97 5.23 5.98
CA GLU A 444 -14.98 4.26 6.36
C GLU A 444 -14.44 3.13 7.24
N LEU A 445 -13.11 2.94 7.33
CA LEU A 445 -12.55 1.78 8.01
C LEU A 445 -12.91 1.72 9.49
N GLU A 446 -12.79 2.83 10.23
CA GLU A 446 -13.14 2.86 11.65
C GLU A 446 -14.63 2.57 11.89
N PRO A 447 -15.58 3.26 11.22
CA PRO A 447 -17.00 2.92 11.30
C PRO A 447 -17.29 1.44 10.98
N ILE A 448 -16.66 0.87 9.95
CA ILE A 448 -16.85 -0.53 9.57
C ILE A 448 -16.34 -1.48 10.64
N TYR A 449 -15.13 -1.27 11.14
CA TYR A 449 -14.60 -2.10 12.20
C TYR A 449 -15.50 -2.05 13.43
N ARG A 450 -15.94 -0.85 13.85
CA ARG A 450 -16.84 -0.72 14.99
C ARG A 450 -18.19 -1.42 14.76
N ALA A 451 -18.79 -1.21 13.60
CA ALA A 451 -20.06 -1.84 13.23
C ALA A 451 -19.97 -3.37 13.24
N LEU A 452 -18.91 -3.93 12.65
CA LEU A 452 -18.70 -5.38 12.63
C LEU A 452 -18.42 -5.93 14.03
N LEU A 453 -17.57 -5.27 14.83
CA LEU A 453 -17.19 -5.74 16.17
C LEU A 453 -18.28 -5.56 17.24
N GLY A 454 -19.25 -4.68 16.99
CA GLY A 454 -20.48 -4.59 17.79
C GLY A 454 -21.45 -5.76 17.52
N ALA A 455 -21.20 -6.58 16.50
CA ALA A 455 -22.07 -7.68 16.14
C ALA A 455 -21.68 -8.99 16.87
N PRO A 456 -22.63 -9.75 17.45
CA PRO A 456 -22.33 -11.02 18.11
C PRO A 456 -21.60 -12.01 17.20
N GLY A 457 -20.59 -12.73 17.70
CA GLY A 457 -19.88 -13.74 16.89
C GLY A 457 -18.86 -13.21 15.89
N VAL A 458 -18.64 -11.89 15.89
CA VAL A 458 -17.52 -11.28 15.17
C VAL A 458 -16.36 -11.10 16.12
N VAL A 459 -15.17 -11.55 15.71
CA VAL A 459 -13.94 -11.41 16.47
C VAL A 459 -12.83 -10.89 15.56
N MET A 460 -11.96 -10.05 16.09
CA MET A 460 -10.73 -9.62 15.41
C MET A 460 -9.54 -10.40 15.90
N THR A 461 -8.65 -10.81 14.99
CA THR A 461 -7.34 -11.37 15.32
C THR A 461 -6.23 -10.58 14.68
N ALA A 462 -5.05 -10.57 15.31
CA ALA A 462 -3.85 -9.97 14.75
C ALA A 462 -2.72 -10.99 14.66
N ASN A 463 -1.74 -10.73 13.78
CA ASN A 463 -0.55 -11.57 13.64
C ASN A 463 0.65 -11.14 14.49
N SER A 464 0.48 -10.11 15.30
CA SER A 464 1.48 -9.61 16.23
C SER A 464 0.79 -8.90 17.39
N THR A 465 1.44 -8.95 18.55
CA THR A 465 1.03 -8.23 19.76
C THR A 465 1.02 -6.72 19.53
N LEU A 466 2.00 -6.20 18.77
CA LEU A 466 2.01 -4.77 18.43
C LEU A 466 0.77 -4.39 17.60
N ALA A 467 0.43 -5.14 16.55
CA ALA A 467 -0.76 -4.86 15.76
C ALA A 467 -2.03 -4.96 16.62
N ALA A 468 -2.19 -6.02 17.42
CA ALA A 468 -3.32 -6.17 18.32
C ALA A 468 -3.54 -4.91 19.19
N ARG A 469 -2.50 -4.47 19.90
CA ARG A 469 -2.57 -3.28 20.77
C ARG A 469 -2.91 -2.01 20.01
N ARG A 470 -2.33 -1.81 18.82
CA ARG A 470 -2.59 -0.60 18.02
C ARG A 470 -4.03 -0.56 17.49
N TYR A 471 -4.61 -1.71 17.11
CA TYR A 471 -6.05 -1.79 16.80
C TYR A 471 -6.93 -1.57 18.03
N GLU A 472 -6.53 -2.10 19.19
CA GLU A 472 -7.25 -1.86 20.45
C GLU A 472 -7.32 -0.38 20.78
N GLU A 473 -6.17 0.31 20.71
CA GLU A 473 -6.05 1.75 20.93
C GLU A 473 -6.84 2.57 19.91
N TRP A 474 -6.73 2.25 18.61
CA TRP A 474 -7.42 2.99 17.56
C TRP A 474 -8.94 2.83 17.64
N LEU A 475 -9.44 1.62 17.84
CA LEU A 475 -10.88 1.36 17.85
C LEU A 475 -11.52 1.64 19.21
N GLY A 476 -10.73 1.77 20.27
CA GLY A 476 -11.20 1.94 21.65
C GLY A 476 -11.81 0.67 22.25
N ILE A 477 -11.33 -0.51 21.83
CA ILE A 477 -11.74 -1.81 22.40
C ILE A 477 -10.84 -2.21 23.56
N ALA A 478 -11.30 -3.17 24.37
CA ALA A 478 -10.60 -3.58 25.59
C ALA A 478 -9.18 -4.09 25.30
N LYS A 479 -8.21 -3.69 26.12
CA LYS A 479 -6.82 -4.14 26.01
C LYS A 479 -6.70 -5.64 26.22
N GLY A 480 -6.00 -6.33 25.31
CA GLY A 480 -5.85 -7.78 25.30
C GLY A 480 -7.07 -8.55 24.78
N SER A 481 -8.05 -7.86 24.18
CA SER A 481 -9.24 -8.50 23.60
C SER A 481 -9.00 -9.06 22.20
N VAL A 482 -8.00 -8.57 21.47
CA VAL A 482 -7.64 -9.07 20.13
C VAL A 482 -6.66 -10.24 20.25
N PRO A 483 -7.07 -11.50 19.97
CA PRO A 483 -6.18 -12.64 20.07
C PRO A 483 -5.06 -12.58 19.02
N VAL A 484 -3.87 -13.02 19.41
CA VAL A 484 -2.68 -13.03 18.55
C VAL A 484 -2.44 -14.42 17.97
N ILE A 485 -2.60 -14.54 16.65
CA ILE A 485 -2.26 -15.74 15.87
C ILE A 485 -0.99 -15.44 15.08
N HIS A 486 0.15 -15.83 15.63
CA HIS A 486 1.45 -15.72 14.97
C HIS A 486 1.48 -16.55 13.68
N ASN A 487 2.41 -16.20 12.79
CA ASN A 487 2.60 -16.93 11.54
C ASN A 487 3.11 -18.35 11.81
N GLY A 488 2.58 -19.33 11.08
CA GLY A 488 3.11 -20.68 11.03
C GLY A 488 4.09 -20.82 9.87
N VAL A 489 5.32 -21.22 10.14
CA VAL A 489 6.38 -21.32 9.13
C VAL A 489 7.01 -22.70 9.17
N GLU A 490 7.09 -23.34 8.00
CA GLU A 490 7.82 -24.59 7.83
C GLU A 490 9.31 -24.31 7.56
N PRO A 491 10.22 -25.18 8.03
CA PRO A 491 11.63 -25.11 7.66
C PRO A 491 11.81 -25.10 6.14
N LEU A 492 12.64 -24.19 5.64
CA LEU A 492 12.96 -24.12 4.22
C LEU A 492 13.95 -25.22 3.83
N SER A 493 13.80 -25.76 2.61
CA SER A 493 14.77 -26.70 2.04
C SER A 493 16.13 -26.00 1.83
N PRO A 494 17.25 -26.62 2.22
CA PRO A 494 18.59 -26.12 1.93
C PRO A 494 19.05 -26.44 0.51
N ALA A 495 18.22 -27.09 -0.32
CA ALA A 495 18.57 -27.43 -1.70
C ALA A 495 18.60 -26.20 -2.60
N ALA A 496 19.61 -26.10 -3.46
CA ALA A 496 19.75 -25.02 -4.43
C ALA A 496 18.73 -25.14 -5.59
N ALA A 497 18.32 -24.01 -6.14
CA ALA A 497 17.66 -23.99 -7.44
C ALA A 497 18.72 -23.96 -8.58
N PRO A 498 18.35 -24.31 -9.82
CA PRO A 498 19.26 -24.23 -10.96
C PRO A 498 19.90 -22.84 -11.09
N GLY A 499 21.23 -22.79 -11.18
CA GLY A 499 22.03 -21.56 -11.29
C GLY A 499 22.46 -20.93 -9.96
N ASP A 500 21.80 -21.26 -8.84
CA ASP A 500 22.18 -20.73 -7.53
C ASP A 500 23.52 -21.32 -7.05
N GLU A 501 23.80 -22.59 -7.35
CA GLU A 501 25.10 -23.23 -7.04
C GLU A 501 26.27 -22.60 -7.81
N ASP A 502 26.08 -22.35 -9.09
CA ASP A 502 27.10 -21.72 -9.94
C ASP A 502 27.37 -20.28 -9.48
N ALA A 503 26.31 -19.52 -9.21
CA ALA A 503 26.42 -18.16 -8.69
C ALA A 503 27.16 -18.13 -7.33
N TRP A 504 26.87 -19.08 -6.45
CA TRP A 504 27.58 -19.21 -5.18
C TRP A 504 29.04 -19.62 -5.37
N ALA A 505 29.34 -20.57 -6.26
CA ALA A 505 30.70 -21.01 -6.55
C ALA A 505 31.56 -19.87 -7.11
N GLU A 506 31.03 -19.11 -8.07
CA GLU A 506 31.69 -17.91 -8.61
C GLU A 506 31.92 -16.87 -7.51
N PHE A 507 30.89 -16.61 -6.70
CA PHE A 507 31.00 -15.64 -5.60
C PHE A 507 32.04 -16.07 -4.56
N ASN A 508 32.12 -17.36 -4.21
CA ASN A 508 33.14 -17.91 -3.33
C ASN A 508 34.55 -17.71 -3.89
N GLN A 509 34.77 -17.96 -5.18
CA GLN A 509 36.08 -17.76 -5.80
C GLN A 509 36.52 -16.29 -5.74
N ARG A 510 35.61 -15.36 -6.07
CA ARG A 510 35.90 -13.92 -6.06
C ARG A 510 36.03 -13.33 -4.65
N THR A 511 35.42 -13.98 -3.66
CA THR A 511 35.52 -13.60 -2.24
C THR A 511 36.41 -14.55 -1.43
N ALA A 512 37.44 -15.13 -2.06
CA ALA A 512 38.38 -16.02 -1.39
C ALA A 512 38.96 -15.35 -0.12
N GLY A 513 38.89 -16.06 1.01
CA GLY A 513 39.29 -15.55 2.33
C GLY A 513 38.19 -14.84 3.12
N ALA A 514 36.96 -14.77 2.61
CA ALA A 514 35.81 -14.35 3.41
C ALA A 514 35.51 -15.38 4.51
N ASP A 515 35.22 -14.89 5.71
CA ASP A 515 34.96 -15.68 6.93
C ASP A 515 33.62 -15.33 7.61
N PHE A 516 32.85 -14.41 6.99
CA PHE A 516 31.52 -14.02 7.43
C PHE A 516 30.62 -13.64 6.25
N THR A 517 29.42 -14.23 6.18
CA THR A 517 28.41 -13.96 5.16
C THR A 517 27.16 -13.34 5.77
N LEU A 518 26.88 -12.07 5.45
CA LEU A 518 25.65 -11.39 5.84
C LEU A 518 24.61 -11.48 4.71
N CYS A 519 23.43 -12.00 5.02
CA CYS A 519 22.35 -12.19 4.06
C CYS A 519 21.21 -11.19 4.26
N GLY A 520 20.63 -10.69 3.18
CA GLY A 520 19.41 -9.92 3.15
C GLY A 520 18.42 -10.57 2.20
N VAL A 521 17.24 -10.94 2.67
CA VAL A 521 16.20 -11.55 1.83
C VAL A 521 14.98 -10.64 1.82
N MET A 522 14.74 -9.97 0.69
CA MET A 522 13.75 -8.89 0.61
C MET A 522 13.35 -8.56 -0.83
N ARG A 523 12.16 -7.98 -0.99
CA ARG A 523 11.83 -7.22 -2.20
C ARG A 523 12.57 -5.89 -2.17
N LEU A 524 13.31 -5.52 -3.22
CA LEU A 524 14.08 -4.26 -3.25
C LEU A 524 13.16 -3.07 -3.52
N ASP A 525 12.52 -2.55 -2.45
CA ASP A 525 11.69 -1.36 -2.46
C ASP A 525 12.00 -0.42 -1.28
N HIS A 526 11.39 0.77 -1.28
CA HIS A 526 11.62 1.78 -0.23
C HIS A 526 11.20 1.31 1.17
N ASN A 527 10.26 0.36 1.29
CA ASN A 527 9.87 -0.18 2.59
C ASN A 527 10.96 -1.08 3.16
N LYS A 528 11.65 -1.84 2.31
CA LYS A 528 12.70 -2.79 2.72
C LYS A 528 14.09 -2.17 2.87
N ARG A 529 14.30 -0.94 2.39
CA ARG A 529 15.53 -0.15 2.58
C ARG A 529 16.82 -0.83 2.13
N PRO A 530 16.92 -1.28 0.85
CA PRO A 530 18.11 -1.97 0.38
C PRO A 530 19.37 -1.08 0.34
N LEU A 531 19.21 0.24 0.18
CA LEU A 531 20.34 1.17 0.17
C LEU A 531 20.92 1.37 1.58
N GLU A 532 20.06 1.53 2.58
CA GLU A 532 20.47 1.61 3.98
C GLU A 532 21.03 0.27 4.47
N TRP A 533 20.50 -0.85 3.98
CA TRP A 533 21.09 -2.17 4.21
C TRP A 533 22.52 -2.26 3.68
N LEU A 534 22.76 -1.78 2.45
CA LEU A 534 24.10 -1.73 1.85
C LEU A 534 25.03 -0.75 2.56
N SER A 535 24.50 0.35 3.08
CA SER A 535 25.27 1.29 3.89
C SER A 535 25.70 0.65 5.22
N ALA A 536 24.82 -0.07 5.93
CA ALA A 536 25.21 -0.85 7.10
C ALA A 536 26.27 -1.92 6.77
N ALA A 537 26.14 -2.58 5.61
CA ALA A 537 27.14 -3.50 5.09
C ALA A 537 28.50 -2.82 4.81
N GLU A 538 28.50 -1.58 4.30
CA GLU A 538 29.71 -0.75 4.12
C GLU A 538 30.39 -0.45 5.47
N HIS A 539 29.61 -0.06 6.49
CA HIS A 539 30.12 0.14 7.85
C HIS A 539 30.76 -1.14 8.40
N LEU A 540 30.14 -2.31 8.19
CA LEU A 540 30.71 -3.60 8.57
C LEU A 540 32.00 -3.89 7.81
N HIS A 541 32.01 -3.76 6.47
CA HIS A 541 33.16 -4.11 5.64
C HIS A 541 34.41 -3.30 5.99
N ARG A 542 34.26 -2.02 6.37
CA ARG A 542 35.37 -1.17 6.82
C ARG A 542 36.04 -1.70 8.10
N ARG A 543 35.28 -2.36 8.97
CA ARG A 543 35.75 -2.89 10.26
C ARG A 543 36.20 -4.34 10.14
N HIS A 544 35.56 -5.09 9.24
CA HIS A 544 35.82 -6.49 8.97
C HIS A 544 35.89 -6.75 7.45
N PRO A 545 37.07 -6.56 6.81
CA PRO A 545 37.22 -6.77 5.37
C PRO A 545 36.95 -8.21 4.90
N GLY A 546 36.93 -9.18 5.82
CA GLY A 546 36.52 -10.57 5.57
C GLY A 546 35.01 -10.76 5.38
N ALA A 547 34.19 -9.75 5.67
CA ALA A 547 32.75 -9.80 5.44
C ALA A 547 32.40 -9.78 3.94
N ARG A 548 31.40 -10.57 3.57
CA ARG A 548 30.73 -10.56 2.26
C ARG A 548 29.21 -10.57 2.42
N PHE A 549 28.51 -10.22 1.34
CA PHE A 549 27.09 -9.87 1.38
C PHE A 549 26.32 -10.63 0.30
N VAL A 550 25.17 -11.19 0.67
CA VAL A 550 24.23 -11.81 -0.27
C VAL A 550 22.88 -11.11 -0.14
N ILE A 551 22.34 -10.64 -1.25
CA ILE A 551 20.99 -10.07 -1.33
C ILE A 551 20.14 -10.97 -2.21
N VAL A 552 19.16 -11.63 -1.58
CA VAL A 552 18.18 -12.50 -2.23
C VAL A 552 16.88 -11.73 -2.46
N GLY A 553 16.48 -11.63 -3.72
CA GLY A 553 15.25 -10.96 -4.14
C GLY A 553 15.48 -9.95 -5.27
N ASP A 554 14.38 -9.35 -5.70
CA ASP A 554 14.36 -8.36 -6.78
C ASP A 554 13.40 -7.21 -6.43
N GLY A 555 13.42 -6.13 -7.21
CA GLY A 555 12.53 -4.99 -7.04
C GLY A 555 13.00 -3.74 -7.76
N ALA A 556 12.17 -2.70 -7.70
CA ALA A 556 12.41 -1.43 -8.40
C ALA A 556 13.74 -0.77 -8.03
N LEU A 557 14.27 -1.01 -6.81
CA LEU A 557 15.53 -0.43 -6.36
C LEU A 557 16.76 -1.30 -6.64
N ARG A 558 16.63 -2.40 -7.39
CA ARG A 558 17.76 -3.31 -7.67
C ARG A 558 18.92 -2.61 -8.37
N GLN A 559 18.64 -1.89 -9.45
CA GLN A 559 19.67 -1.19 -10.21
C GLN A 559 20.37 -0.14 -9.33
N GLU A 560 19.60 0.65 -8.60
CA GLU A 560 20.14 1.68 -7.70
C GLU A 560 21.01 1.08 -6.59
N ALA A 561 20.62 -0.07 -6.04
CA ALA A 561 21.41 -0.81 -5.05
C ALA A 561 22.74 -1.32 -5.64
N GLN A 562 22.74 -1.81 -6.88
CA GLN A 562 23.97 -2.22 -7.57
C GLN A 562 24.91 -1.03 -7.84
N GLU A 563 24.35 0.10 -8.28
CA GLU A 563 25.12 1.35 -8.48
C GLU A 563 25.66 1.91 -7.16
N TYR A 564 24.90 1.79 -6.06
CA TYR A 564 25.38 2.12 -4.71
C TYR A 564 26.59 1.25 -4.35
N ALA A 565 26.47 -0.07 -4.47
CA ALA A 565 27.56 -1.01 -4.16
C ALA A 565 28.81 -0.71 -4.99
N ALA A 566 28.65 -0.41 -6.29
CA ALA A 566 29.77 -0.06 -7.16
C ALA A 566 30.48 1.22 -6.75
N ARG A 567 29.73 2.29 -6.45
CA ARG A 567 30.31 3.57 -6.00
C ARG A 567 31.03 3.48 -4.66
N ARG A 568 30.68 2.50 -3.82
CA ARG A 568 31.31 2.27 -2.51
C ARG A 568 32.42 1.21 -2.54
N GLY A 569 32.78 0.68 -3.72
CA GLY A 569 33.81 -0.35 -3.85
C GLY A 569 33.39 -1.72 -3.30
N LEU A 570 32.09 -1.99 -3.16
CA LEU A 570 31.55 -3.24 -2.65
C LEU A 570 31.14 -4.24 -3.75
N SER A 571 31.28 -3.88 -5.04
CA SER A 571 30.89 -4.75 -6.16
C SER A 571 31.45 -6.17 -6.07
N ASP A 572 32.68 -6.32 -5.57
CA ASP A 572 33.33 -7.62 -5.44
C ASP A 572 32.88 -8.42 -4.22
N ARG A 573 32.17 -7.78 -3.29
CA ARG A 573 31.75 -8.32 -2.00
C ARG A 573 30.25 -8.55 -1.88
N VAL A 574 29.45 -8.14 -2.87
CA VAL A 574 28.00 -8.30 -2.86
C VAL A 574 27.55 -9.21 -4.01
N LEU A 575 26.76 -10.23 -3.67
CA LEU A 575 26.02 -11.07 -4.61
C LEU A 575 24.56 -10.66 -4.63
N PHE A 576 24.06 -10.22 -5.78
CA PHE A 576 22.63 -10.01 -6.02
C PHE A 576 22.08 -11.21 -6.78
N THR A 577 21.37 -12.11 -6.08
CA THR A 577 20.87 -13.36 -6.70
C THR A 577 19.69 -13.10 -7.65
N GLY A 578 19.00 -11.96 -7.49
CA GLY A 578 17.69 -11.75 -8.08
C GLY A 578 16.61 -12.56 -7.36
N LEU A 579 15.45 -12.73 -8.00
CA LEU A 579 14.38 -13.57 -7.46
C LEU A 579 14.82 -15.05 -7.44
N SER A 580 14.94 -15.64 -6.25
CA SER A 580 15.28 -17.06 -6.07
C SER A 580 14.17 -17.81 -5.33
N GLY A 581 13.89 -19.03 -5.77
CA GLY A 581 12.99 -19.98 -5.10
C GLY A 581 13.67 -20.79 -4.00
N SER A 582 14.99 -20.70 -3.83
CA SER A 582 15.79 -21.52 -2.91
C SER A 582 16.28 -20.71 -1.69
N VAL A 583 15.42 -19.88 -1.09
CA VAL A 583 15.80 -19.03 0.06
C VAL A 583 16.52 -19.81 1.18
N GLY A 584 16.11 -21.06 1.44
CA GLY A 584 16.78 -21.91 2.44
C GLY A 584 18.24 -22.26 2.10
N TYR A 585 18.58 -22.42 0.82
CA TYR A 585 19.96 -22.62 0.36
C TYR A 585 20.83 -21.41 0.71
N TRP A 586 20.35 -20.19 0.45
CA TRP A 586 21.07 -18.96 0.75
C TRP A 586 21.21 -18.72 2.25
N LEU A 587 20.19 -19.03 3.04
CA LEU A 587 20.24 -18.95 4.50
C LEU A 587 21.22 -19.97 5.10
N ALA A 588 21.30 -21.19 4.54
CA ALA A 588 22.25 -22.21 4.97
C ALA A 588 23.72 -21.79 4.79
N HIS A 589 23.98 -20.83 3.88
CA HIS A 589 25.30 -20.26 3.64
C HIS A 589 25.55 -18.94 4.39
N ALA A 590 24.56 -18.43 5.12
CA ALA A 590 24.63 -17.16 5.83
C ALA A 590 25.03 -17.36 7.29
N ASP A 591 25.91 -16.50 7.79
CA ASP A 591 26.25 -16.41 9.21
C ASP A 591 25.22 -15.57 9.99
N ALA A 592 24.53 -14.66 9.30
CA ALA A 592 23.47 -13.83 9.85
C ALA A 592 22.53 -13.33 8.75
N LEU A 593 21.29 -13.01 9.12
CA LEU A 593 20.33 -12.31 8.26
C LEU A 593 20.01 -10.93 8.83
N MET A 594 20.07 -9.89 7.98
CA MET A 594 19.69 -8.53 8.35
C MET A 594 18.48 -8.04 7.56
N LEU A 595 17.51 -7.44 8.25
CA LEU A 595 16.29 -6.85 7.67
C LEU A 595 15.99 -5.48 8.30
N LEU A 596 16.11 -4.41 7.51
CA LEU A 596 15.96 -3.02 8.00
C LEU A 596 14.62 -2.37 7.62
N SER A 597 13.58 -3.18 7.46
CA SER A 597 12.26 -2.74 7.01
C SER A 597 11.72 -1.55 7.82
N ARG A 598 11.00 -0.64 7.15
CA ARG A 598 10.26 0.44 7.80
C ARG A 598 8.97 -0.08 8.42
N TYR A 599 8.22 -0.86 7.66
CA TYR A 599 6.96 -1.44 8.11
C TYR A 599 6.88 -2.94 7.82
N GLU A 600 6.43 -3.71 8.81
CA GLU A 600 6.11 -5.12 8.67
C GLU A 600 4.72 -5.45 9.24
N GLY A 601 4.18 -6.60 8.84
CA GLY A 601 3.20 -7.33 9.63
C GLY A 601 3.97 -8.20 10.62
N MET A 602 4.05 -9.49 10.34
CA MET A 602 5.03 -10.39 10.94
C MET A 602 5.92 -10.94 9.81
N PRO A 603 7.23 -10.63 9.78
CA PRO A 603 8.09 -10.98 8.66
C PRO A 603 8.49 -12.46 8.68
N ASN A 604 7.90 -13.26 7.77
CA ASN A 604 8.20 -14.70 7.63
C ASN A 604 9.71 -14.96 7.53
N VAL A 605 10.43 -14.11 6.80
CA VAL A 605 11.86 -14.28 6.54
C VAL A 605 12.74 -14.27 7.80
N LEU A 606 12.32 -13.56 8.85
CA LEU A 606 13.03 -13.61 10.13
C LEU A 606 12.80 -14.94 10.85
N ILE A 607 11.62 -15.52 10.71
CA ILE A 607 11.28 -16.83 11.28
C ILE A 607 12.00 -17.93 10.48
N GLU A 608 12.01 -17.83 9.14
CA GLU A 608 12.72 -18.75 8.25
C GLU A 608 14.23 -18.77 8.51
N ALA A 609 14.85 -17.60 8.67
CA ALA A 609 16.26 -17.50 9.05
C ALA A 609 16.53 -18.21 10.38
N GLN A 610 15.70 -18.01 11.39
CA GLN A 610 15.90 -18.66 12.68
C GLN A 610 15.66 -20.17 12.62
N LEU A 611 14.67 -20.66 11.87
CA LEU A 611 14.49 -22.10 11.61
C LEU A 611 15.73 -22.70 10.92
N ALA A 612 16.39 -21.93 10.04
CA ALA A 612 17.66 -22.31 9.41
C ALA A 612 18.87 -22.25 10.37
N ALA A 613 18.69 -21.86 11.64
CA ALA A 613 19.75 -21.54 12.61
C ALA A 613 20.64 -20.36 12.20
N THR A 614 20.08 -19.40 11.48
CA THR A 614 20.72 -18.13 11.12
C THR A 614 20.24 -17.03 12.07
N PRO A 615 21.12 -16.47 12.93
CA PRO A 615 20.78 -15.33 13.78
C PRO A 615 20.30 -14.12 12.96
N VAL A 616 19.39 -13.33 13.53
CA VAL A 616 18.74 -12.21 12.82
C VAL A 616 19.10 -10.85 13.41
N ILE A 617 19.24 -9.83 12.56
CA ILE A 617 19.37 -8.43 12.94
C ILE A 617 18.23 -7.66 12.29
N THR A 618 17.40 -6.96 13.06
CA THR A 618 16.24 -6.28 12.49
C THR A 618 15.84 -5.02 13.24
N THR A 619 15.05 -4.17 12.58
CA THR A 619 14.35 -3.05 13.21
C THR A 619 13.11 -3.54 13.97
N PRO A 620 12.56 -2.75 14.91
CA PRO A 620 11.31 -3.06 15.60
C PRO A 620 10.09 -2.74 14.71
N ALA A 621 10.14 -3.07 13.43
CA ALA A 621 9.05 -2.84 12.49
C ALA A 621 7.94 -3.87 12.71
N GLY A 622 6.73 -3.42 13.03
CA GLY A 622 5.59 -4.32 13.21
C GLY A 622 5.88 -5.42 14.24
N GLY A 623 5.55 -6.66 13.89
CA GLY A 623 5.82 -7.87 14.67
C GLY A 623 7.26 -8.40 14.55
N ALA A 624 8.21 -7.68 13.95
CA ALA A 624 9.60 -8.13 13.84
C ALA A 624 10.26 -8.34 15.22
N ALA A 625 9.97 -7.49 16.20
CA ALA A 625 10.49 -7.63 17.56
C ALA A 625 10.01 -8.91 18.28
N GLU A 626 8.88 -9.49 17.84
CA GLU A 626 8.34 -10.73 18.40
C GLU A 626 8.99 -11.96 17.79
N THR A 627 9.65 -11.85 16.64
CA THR A 627 10.24 -13.02 15.98
C THR A 627 11.49 -13.51 16.67
N LEU A 628 12.17 -12.70 17.49
CA LEU A 628 13.47 -13.00 18.10
C LEU A 628 13.50 -12.71 19.61
N ILE A 629 14.52 -13.23 20.29
CA ILE A 629 14.88 -12.84 21.66
C ILE A 629 16.19 -12.04 21.59
N ALA A 630 16.13 -10.75 21.91
CA ALA A 630 17.26 -9.84 21.75
C ALA A 630 18.45 -10.27 22.62
N GLY A 631 19.62 -10.42 22.00
CA GLY A 631 20.85 -10.91 22.64
C GLY A 631 20.98 -12.44 22.68
N GLU A 632 19.89 -13.19 22.48
CA GLU A 632 19.90 -14.67 22.56
C GLU A 632 19.75 -15.34 21.20
N THR A 633 18.88 -14.84 20.32
CA THR A 633 18.63 -15.40 18.98
C THR A 633 18.91 -14.41 17.85
N GLY A 634 19.18 -13.15 18.20
CA GLY A 634 19.39 -12.06 17.27
C GLY A 634 19.56 -10.71 17.96
N SER A 635 19.57 -9.65 17.18
CA SER A 635 19.63 -8.26 17.64
C SER A 635 18.46 -7.43 17.11
N LEU A 636 17.91 -6.58 17.97
CA LEU A 636 16.87 -5.62 17.64
C LEU A 636 17.46 -4.21 17.70
N LEU A 637 17.30 -3.43 16.64
CA LEU A 637 17.75 -2.04 16.60
C LEU A 637 16.81 -1.11 17.37
N ALA A 638 17.26 0.10 17.68
CA ALA A 638 16.49 1.04 18.49
C ALA A 638 15.25 1.61 17.77
N SER A 639 15.31 1.80 16.44
CA SER A 639 14.25 2.50 15.69
C SER A 639 13.97 1.88 14.33
N SER A 640 12.68 1.73 14.00
CA SER A 640 12.22 1.33 12.67
C SER A 640 12.04 2.53 11.74
N GLU A 641 11.77 3.72 12.26
CA GLU A 641 11.58 4.93 11.45
C GLU A 641 12.92 5.49 10.96
N LYS A 642 13.90 5.57 11.86
CA LYS A 642 15.25 6.10 11.61
C LYS A 642 16.29 5.13 12.18
N PRO A 643 16.52 3.98 11.53
CA PRO A 643 17.50 3.02 12.01
C PRO A 643 18.91 3.63 11.99
N ASP A 644 19.67 3.41 13.05
CA ASP A 644 21.10 3.72 13.08
C ASP A 644 21.87 2.60 12.37
N LEU A 645 22.60 2.97 11.31
CA LEU A 645 23.33 2.01 10.47
C LEU A 645 24.67 1.61 11.09
N GLU A 646 25.22 2.43 11.99
CA GLU A 646 26.37 2.04 12.81
C GLU A 646 25.95 1.05 13.88
N GLU A 647 24.78 1.26 14.52
CA GLU A 647 24.17 0.29 15.44
C GLU A 647 23.94 -1.06 14.73
N ALA A 648 23.41 -1.04 13.50
CA ALA A 648 23.23 -2.25 12.71
C ALA A 648 24.55 -2.98 12.44
N ALA A 649 25.60 -2.25 12.08
CA ALA A 649 26.93 -2.81 11.88
C ALA A 649 27.54 -3.34 13.19
N ASP A 650 27.36 -2.66 14.32
CA ASP A 650 27.77 -3.13 15.66
C ASP A 650 27.11 -4.45 16.03
N CYS A 651 25.81 -4.59 15.73
CA CYS A 651 25.09 -5.84 15.96
C CYS A 651 25.71 -7.01 15.19
N VAL A 652 26.08 -6.79 13.93
CA VAL A 652 26.74 -7.81 13.12
C VAL A 652 28.17 -8.08 13.60
N MET A 653 28.92 -7.04 13.98
CA MET A 653 30.28 -7.19 14.52
C MET A 653 30.31 -8.05 15.79
N ARG A 654 29.32 -7.97 16.66
CA ARG A 654 29.23 -8.88 17.82
C ARG A 654 29.14 -10.36 17.41
N LEU A 655 28.51 -10.68 16.28
CA LEU A 655 28.47 -12.05 15.73
C LEU A 655 29.81 -12.46 15.11
N VAL A 656 30.51 -11.51 14.49
CA VAL A 656 31.89 -11.73 14.00
C VAL A 656 32.80 -12.06 15.18
N GLU A 657 32.79 -11.23 16.22
CA GLU A 657 33.61 -11.35 17.43
C GLU A 657 33.30 -12.60 18.27
N ALA A 658 32.04 -13.03 18.29
CA ALA A 658 31.63 -14.28 18.96
C ALA A 658 32.24 -15.55 18.30
N GLY A 659 32.75 -15.42 17.07
CA GLY A 659 33.36 -16.51 16.32
C GLY A 659 32.37 -17.62 15.93
N PRO A 660 32.84 -18.66 15.22
CA PRO A 660 31.98 -19.73 14.71
C PRO A 660 31.18 -20.46 15.78
N ASP A 661 31.78 -20.71 16.95
CA ASP A 661 31.10 -21.39 18.05
C ASP A 661 30.00 -20.53 18.70
N GLY A 662 30.25 -19.22 18.86
CA GLY A 662 29.25 -18.30 19.37
C GLY A 662 28.06 -18.16 18.42
N ARG A 663 28.32 -18.04 17.12
CA ARG A 663 27.28 -18.00 16.08
C ARG A 663 26.46 -19.28 16.04
N ARG A 664 27.11 -20.45 16.12
CA ARG A 664 26.42 -21.74 16.16
C ARG A 664 25.47 -21.85 17.36
N ARG A 665 25.94 -21.49 18.57
CA ARG A 665 25.08 -21.50 19.78
C ARG A 665 23.87 -20.56 19.64
N MET A 666 24.08 -19.35 19.10
CA MET A 666 23.00 -18.41 18.85
C MET A 666 22.02 -18.92 17.81
N GLY A 667 22.52 -19.55 16.74
CA GLY A 667 21.69 -20.19 15.71
C GLY A 667 20.86 -21.35 16.24
N GLU A 668 21.43 -22.20 17.10
CA GLU A 668 20.71 -23.28 17.77
C GLU A 668 19.60 -22.75 18.69
N ALA A 669 19.89 -21.70 19.47
CA ALA A 669 18.90 -21.03 20.29
C ALA A 669 17.78 -20.41 19.44
N ALA A 670 18.15 -19.80 18.30
CA ALA A 670 17.22 -19.23 17.33
C ALA A 670 16.27 -20.28 16.74
N ARG A 671 16.80 -21.43 16.32
CA ARG A 671 15.99 -22.54 15.82
C ARG A 671 15.03 -23.06 16.88
N ALA A 672 15.52 -23.33 18.09
CA ALA A 672 14.71 -23.83 19.19
C ALA A 672 13.62 -22.85 19.64
N TRP A 673 13.86 -21.53 19.51
CA TRP A 673 12.84 -20.51 19.69
C TRP A 673 11.80 -20.55 18.57
N ALA A 674 12.24 -20.56 17.31
CA ALA A 674 11.34 -20.52 16.17
C ALA A 674 10.44 -21.75 16.07
N GLU A 675 10.97 -22.95 16.30
CA GLU A 675 10.21 -24.22 16.31
C GLU A 675 9.12 -24.23 17.38
N ARG A 676 9.38 -23.61 18.55
CA ARG A 676 8.40 -23.54 19.64
C ARG A 676 7.33 -22.48 19.42
N SER A 677 7.69 -21.33 18.85
CA SER A 677 6.83 -20.15 18.81
C SER A 677 6.10 -19.95 17.48
N PHE A 678 6.64 -20.47 16.38
CA PHE A 678 6.14 -20.20 15.02
C PHE A 678 5.91 -21.48 14.20
N SER A 679 5.71 -22.62 14.86
CA SER A 679 5.32 -23.84 14.16
C SER A 679 3.92 -23.72 13.56
N VAL A 680 3.71 -24.42 12.44
CA VAL A 680 2.40 -24.53 11.79
C VAL A 680 1.35 -25.10 12.74
N GLU A 681 1.73 -26.05 13.60
CA GLU A 681 0.81 -26.65 14.58
C GLU A 681 0.35 -25.62 15.63
N THR A 682 1.27 -24.80 16.17
CA THR A 682 0.90 -23.74 17.13
C THR A 682 -0.04 -22.71 16.50
N MET A 683 0.21 -22.33 15.24
CA MET A 683 -0.66 -21.43 14.49
C MET A 683 -2.05 -22.04 14.27
N LEU A 684 -2.10 -23.33 13.92
CA LEU A 684 -3.33 -24.07 13.68
C LEU A 684 -4.17 -24.20 14.96
N GLU A 685 -3.56 -24.58 16.09
CA GLU A 685 -4.22 -24.68 17.39
C GLU A 685 -4.86 -23.35 17.79
N ARG A 686 -4.10 -22.24 17.74
CA ARG A 686 -4.62 -20.90 18.05
C ARG A 686 -5.73 -20.46 17.09
N THR A 687 -5.65 -20.85 15.82
CA THR A 687 -6.70 -20.55 14.84
C THR A 687 -8.00 -21.27 15.19
N VAL A 688 -7.93 -22.56 15.51
CA VAL A 688 -9.11 -23.36 15.91
C VAL A 688 -9.68 -22.86 17.24
N ASP A 689 -8.83 -22.49 18.21
CA ASP A 689 -9.30 -21.88 19.46
C ASP A 689 -10.14 -20.63 19.21
N VAL A 690 -9.71 -19.73 18.31
CA VAL A 690 -10.50 -18.53 17.96
C VAL A 690 -11.81 -18.88 17.25
N PHE A 691 -11.80 -19.90 16.39
CA PHE A 691 -12.99 -20.35 15.68
C PHE A 691 -14.03 -20.92 16.65
N MET A 692 -13.58 -21.67 17.65
CA MET A 692 -14.41 -22.39 18.59
C MET A 692 -14.67 -21.64 19.90
N ALA A 693 -14.00 -20.50 20.13
CA ALA A 693 -14.18 -19.69 21.32
C ALA A 693 -15.68 -19.35 21.54
N PRO A 694 -16.19 -19.38 22.78
CA PRO A 694 -17.57 -19.01 23.07
C PRO A 694 -17.94 -17.62 22.52
N TYR A 695 -19.23 -17.41 22.28
CA TYR A 695 -19.76 -16.07 21.99
C TYR A 695 -19.86 -15.32 23.30
N ASP A 696 -18.82 -14.57 23.67
CA ASP A 696 -18.96 -13.55 24.69
C ASP A 696 -19.74 -12.35 24.12
N ALA A 697 -20.07 -11.39 25.00
CA ALA A 697 -20.62 -10.10 24.59
C ALA A 697 -19.79 -9.51 23.43
N PRO A 698 -20.38 -8.72 22.52
CA PRO A 698 -19.63 -8.19 21.38
C PRO A 698 -18.40 -7.41 21.86
N MET A 699 -17.34 -7.41 21.05
CA MET A 699 -16.06 -6.78 21.43
C MET A 699 -16.21 -5.27 21.72
N LEU A 700 -17.25 -4.65 21.13
CA LEU A 700 -17.75 -3.35 21.50
C LEU A 700 -19.15 -3.48 22.12
N PRO A 701 -19.42 -2.89 23.29
CA PRO A 701 -20.78 -2.80 23.79
C PRO A 701 -21.67 -2.05 22.78
N ALA A 702 -22.96 -2.39 22.72
CA ALA A 702 -23.93 -1.63 21.93
C ALA A 702 -23.95 -0.17 22.44
N GLY A 703 -23.54 0.75 21.58
CA GLY A 703 -23.52 2.20 21.84
C GLY A 703 -24.90 2.82 21.82
#